data_AF-A0A1D7YQJ9-F1
#
_entry.id   AF-A0A1D7YQJ9-F1
#
_cell.length_a   1.000
_cell.length_b   1.000
_cell.length_c   1.000
_cell.angle_alpha   90.00
_cell.angle_beta   90.00
_cell.angle_gamma   90.00
#
_symmetry.space_group_name_H-M   'P 1'
#
loop_
_entity.id
_entity.type
_entity.pdbx_description
1 polymer ?
#
loop_
_entity_poly.entity_id
_entity_poly.type
_entity_poly.pdbx_seq_one_letter_code
_entity_poly.pdbx_strand_id
1 'polypeptide(L)'
;MTNTENKALDIDFSFKKNNVDELFFNLSENPEGFKNKDFRYTLSLIYQTVEDEFEGVFLSPNAPTRNTDFYLVNNNEKLSFFVTPTNNFQYYLKSKGSLFRFKSEVMDDKVGYAMSLDLVMDYFGGFGNVVDIESLTPTFIYLNKLTYFVMKLIEKLYFIPTIKKHGTMFRIVYEPIINSQQLARIINQFEECVPENLFIKGGKPKNFVNDFIYNYLNYVIYKFLNIKAYKFKDVKSGTYMIKDLEQRAVMKGHDIAESLAQWFDELYLGKYDVIPFFKIEKLENQEIFRLKVYIKNRKTDEDVLIDKLYTEEEVFGANSSDIARIVEKQLNYAIRYMPELEELFEDEEKLYLDLDLNQVYKIITQTAYYLQKAQIEVVLPKELTNIVVPRASINARVKTSRSKDLADIFNNNSSSKISLDDILDFKYEIAIGNEKLSIDEFNKLIEGQNGLIKYKNKYVLIDQEDTKKLFEQLSKANFKSMSRMELIHASMSGQLAQYDFDYDEAFAKVIQDFNKPVDVTPPKTLKGELRPYQMTGLKWLWTNISKGFGACMADDMGLGKTIQVISLILKMKEENKLDKPVLVVCPTTLMGNWMKELQMFAPSLDAVIYHGAERKLELKHDVILTTYAIMRIDVEELKKNQWGMIIVDEAQNIKNPDTAQTLAIKMLKSDVKIAMTGTPVENRLTELWSIFDFINQGYLGSLREFQKSYAIPIERFKENSRAAKLKMSVSPFVLRRLKTDKHVITDLPEKMVINDYCYLSKPQAVLYEKTLNEMMEKISGFTGVNRRGNIFKLITALKQICNHPYQFLKGGDMSREASGKMDKCISTVESILGNDEKALIFTQYKEMGDILCKIISDECNTNPLFFHGSLTVPQREDLITRFQTEEDAKIMVLSLKAGGTGLNLTSATNVIHYDLWWNPAVEDQATDRTYRIGQDKNVMVHRMITLGTFEEKIDEMLKAKKELADLAVYEGEKIITELSDEEIYEIFTLSA
;
A
#
# COMPACT_ATOMS: atom_id res chain seq x y z
N MET A 1 28.71 -11.95 52.99
CA MET A 1 29.13 -11.42 51.68
C MET A 1 29.05 -12.55 50.67
N THR A 2 27.95 -12.59 49.92
CA THR A 2 27.88 -13.03 48.51
C THR A 2 26.55 -12.46 48.01
N ASN A 3 26.59 -11.19 47.57
CA ASN A 3 25.53 -10.59 46.77
C ASN A 3 25.47 -11.38 45.47
N THR A 4 24.52 -12.30 45.34
CA THR A 4 24.06 -12.74 44.02
C THR A 4 23.02 -11.71 43.57
N GLU A 5 23.49 -10.76 42.76
CA GLU A 5 22.65 -9.82 42.05
C GLU A 5 21.55 -10.60 41.31
N ASN A 6 20.28 -10.29 41.62
CA ASN A 6 19.16 -10.61 40.74
C ASN A 6 19.52 -10.07 39.35
N LYS A 7 19.90 -10.93 38.40
CA LYS A 7 20.01 -10.53 36.99
C LYS A 7 18.63 -10.01 36.59
N ALA A 8 18.50 -8.69 36.42
CA ALA A 8 17.25 -8.07 36.02
C ALA A 8 16.87 -8.64 34.64
N LEU A 9 15.72 -9.30 34.57
CA LEU A 9 15.19 -9.90 33.35
C LEU A 9 14.56 -8.78 32.51
N ASP A 10 15.38 -7.89 31.95
CA ASP A 10 14.96 -6.77 31.11
C ASP A 10 14.99 -7.18 29.64
N ILE A 11 13.81 -7.53 29.12
CA ILE A 11 13.65 -8.08 27.77
C ILE A 11 12.81 -7.11 26.96
N ASP A 12 13.36 -6.70 25.83
CA ASP A 12 12.66 -5.96 24.81
C ASP A 12 11.76 -6.90 23.98
N PHE A 13 10.45 -6.62 24.00
CA PHE A 13 9.43 -7.38 23.27
C PHE A 13 8.97 -6.70 21.96
N SER A 14 9.69 -5.69 21.48
CA SER A 14 9.38 -4.86 20.31
C SER A 14 9.63 -5.50 18.92
N PHE A 15 9.47 -6.82 18.78
CA PHE A 15 9.72 -7.47 17.49
C PHE A 15 8.59 -7.21 16.46
N LYS A 16 9.00 -7.03 15.19
CA LYS A 16 8.11 -6.74 14.06
C LYS A 16 7.07 -7.84 13.86
N LYS A 17 5.85 -7.46 13.47
CA LYS A 17 4.79 -8.41 13.11
C LYS A 17 5.22 -9.31 11.95
N ASN A 18 4.92 -10.61 12.04
CA ASN A 18 5.20 -11.57 10.99
C ASN A 18 4.31 -11.31 9.76
N ASN A 19 4.87 -11.47 8.55
CA ASN A 19 4.14 -11.25 7.30
C ASN A 19 3.30 -12.49 6.95
N VAL A 20 2.00 -12.40 7.23
CA VAL A 20 1.04 -13.48 6.96
C VAL A 20 0.93 -13.75 5.47
N ASP A 21 0.94 -12.72 4.62
CA ASP A 21 0.82 -12.92 3.17
C ASP A 21 1.99 -13.74 2.61
N GLU A 22 3.19 -13.53 3.16
CA GLU A 22 4.37 -14.33 2.85
C GLU A 22 4.28 -15.75 3.41
N LEU A 23 3.75 -15.92 4.63
CA LEU A 23 3.52 -17.23 5.25
C LEU A 23 2.54 -18.10 4.44
N PHE A 24 1.47 -17.50 3.91
CA PHE A 24 0.44 -18.18 3.13
C PHE A 24 0.73 -18.23 1.63
N PHE A 25 1.84 -17.65 1.17
CA PHE A 25 2.14 -17.49 -0.25
C PHE A 25 2.16 -18.82 -1.00
N ASN A 26 2.78 -19.84 -0.40
CA ASN A 26 2.96 -21.17 -0.98
C ASN A 26 1.85 -22.18 -0.61
N LEU A 27 0.96 -21.82 0.31
CA LEU A 27 -0.07 -22.72 0.82
C LEU A 27 -1.19 -22.93 -0.22
N SER A 28 -1.41 -24.17 -0.63
CA SER A 28 -2.52 -24.59 -1.48
C SER A 28 -3.87 -24.40 -0.78
N GLU A 29 -4.98 -24.35 -1.55
CA GLU A 29 -6.30 -24.04 -0.98
C GLU A 29 -6.78 -25.07 0.07
N ASN A 30 -6.46 -26.35 -0.12
CA ASN A 30 -6.88 -27.42 0.79
C ASN A 30 -5.86 -28.57 0.80
N PRO A 31 -5.78 -29.34 1.90
CA PRO A 31 -5.03 -30.59 1.95
C PRO A 31 -5.54 -31.61 0.93
N GLU A 32 -4.65 -32.48 0.48
CA GLU A 32 -4.97 -33.53 -0.48
C GLU A 32 -6.04 -34.50 0.07
N GLY A 33 -6.94 -34.97 -0.78
CA GLY A 33 -8.01 -35.91 -0.40
C GLY A 33 -9.25 -35.28 0.25
N PHE A 34 -9.27 -33.96 0.52
CA PHE A 34 -10.43 -33.26 1.08
C PHE A 34 -11.34 -32.65 0.00
N LYS A 35 -12.65 -32.95 0.06
CA LYS A 35 -13.66 -32.39 -0.87
C LYS A 35 -14.21 -31.02 -0.45
N ASN A 36 -14.05 -30.63 0.81
CA ASN A 36 -14.53 -29.36 1.34
C ASN A 36 -13.46 -28.28 1.10
N LYS A 37 -13.85 -27.14 0.50
CA LYS A 37 -12.96 -26.12 -0.04
C LYS A 37 -12.66 -24.95 0.92
N ASP A 38 -12.53 -25.21 2.21
CA ASP A 38 -12.49 -24.16 3.23
C ASP A 38 -11.29 -24.23 4.19
N PHE A 39 -10.30 -25.11 3.97
CA PHE A 39 -9.14 -25.25 4.88
C PHE A 39 -8.24 -24.01 4.91
N ARG A 40 -7.75 -23.53 3.76
CA ARG A 40 -6.97 -22.29 3.70
C ARG A 40 -7.77 -21.10 4.19
N TYR A 41 -9.06 -21.03 3.83
CA TYR A 41 -9.95 -19.98 4.32
C TYR A 41 -10.09 -20.00 5.84
N THR A 42 -10.25 -21.18 6.45
CA THR A 42 -10.30 -21.34 7.91
C THR A 42 -9.03 -20.83 8.56
N LEU A 43 -7.88 -21.24 8.02
CA LEU A 43 -6.59 -20.86 8.55
C LEU A 43 -6.36 -19.35 8.40
N SER A 44 -6.66 -18.76 7.24
CA SER A 44 -6.63 -17.30 7.05
C SER A 44 -7.58 -16.58 7.99
N LEU A 45 -8.79 -17.12 8.23
CA LEU A 45 -9.75 -16.57 9.18
C LEU A 45 -9.25 -16.67 10.63
N ILE A 46 -8.51 -17.71 10.99
CA ILE A 46 -7.84 -17.83 12.30
C ILE A 46 -6.83 -16.69 12.46
N TYR A 47 -5.89 -16.51 11.53
CA TYR A 47 -4.88 -15.45 11.61
C TYR A 47 -5.52 -14.05 11.60
N GLN A 48 -6.52 -13.82 10.75
CA GLN A 48 -7.27 -12.56 10.72
C GLN A 48 -8.00 -12.31 12.03
N THR A 49 -8.66 -13.33 12.60
CA THR A 49 -9.37 -13.17 13.88
C THR A 49 -8.40 -12.89 15.02
N VAL A 50 -7.22 -13.53 15.02
CA VAL A 50 -6.16 -13.22 15.99
C VAL A 50 -5.67 -11.79 15.80
N GLU A 51 -5.37 -11.37 14.58
CA GLU A 51 -4.95 -10.01 14.24
C GLU A 51 -5.94 -8.94 14.68
N ASP A 52 -7.24 -9.16 14.44
CA ASP A 52 -8.28 -8.17 14.70
C ASP A 52 -8.71 -8.11 16.18
N GLU A 53 -8.67 -9.24 16.90
CA GLU A 53 -9.40 -9.37 18.17
C GLU A 53 -8.62 -10.01 19.33
N PHE A 54 -7.40 -10.52 19.13
CA PHE A 54 -6.67 -11.24 20.19
C PHE A 54 -6.34 -10.37 21.41
N GLU A 55 -5.84 -9.15 21.17
CA GLU A 55 -5.38 -8.24 22.22
C GLU A 55 -6.48 -7.88 23.24
N GLY A 56 -7.73 -7.78 22.80
CA GLY A 56 -8.86 -7.39 23.65
C GLY A 56 -9.46 -8.52 24.49
N VAL A 57 -9.08 -9.79 24.27
CA VAL A 57 -9.77 -10.94 24.88
C VAL A 57 -9.20 -11.37 26.23
N PHE A 58 -7.89 -11.21 26.45
CA PHE A 58 -7.21 -11.80 27.61
C PHE A 58 -6.91 -10.82 28.75
N LEU A 59 -7.22 -9.52 28.59
CA LEU A 59 -7.02 -8.52 29.65
C LEU A 59 -7.83 -8.87 30.91
N SER A 60 -7.14 -9.07 32.03
CA SER A 60 -7.76 -9.33 33.33
C SER A 60 -7.89 -8.01 34.08
N PRO A 61 -9.10 -7.62 34.53
CA PRO A 61 -9.28 -6.39 35.32
C PRO A 61 -8.77 -6.51 36.77
N ASN A 62 -8.22 -7.66 37.17
CA ASN A 62 -7.80 -7.91 38.55
C ASN A 62 -6.33 -7.52 38.78
N ALA A 63 -6.00 -7.02 39.97
CA ALA A 63 -4.62 -6.75 40.39
C ALA A 63 -3.81 -8.05 40.63
N PRO A 64 -2.48 -8.05 40.41
CA PRO A 64 -1.63 -9.19 40.71
C PRO A 64 -1.62 -9.49 42.21
N THR A 65 -1.47 -10.77 42.57
CA THR A 65 -1.45 -11.23 43.95
C THR A 65 -0.08 -10.93 44.54
N ARG A 66 -0.01 -9.89 45.37
CA ARG A 66 1.23 -9.48 46.05
C ARG A 66 1.80 -10.61 46.90
N ASN A 67 3.12 -10.69 47.01
CA ASN A 67 3.85 -11.65 47.86
C ASN A 67 3.37 -13.10 47.69
N THR A 68 3.07 -13.51 46.45
CA THR A 68 2.63 -14.88 46.13
C THR A 68 3.64 -15.51 45.18
N ASP A 69 4.22 -16.62 45.59
CA ASP A 69 5.14 -17.40 44.78
C ASP A 69 4.40 -18.46 43.95
N PHE A 70 4.94 -18.69 42.75
CA PHE A 70 4.46 -19.68 41.81
C PHE A 70 5.60 -20.63 41.48
N TYR A 71 5.65 -21.76 42.18
CA TYR A 71 6.68 -22.77 42.01
C TYR A 71 6.22 -23.86 41.04
N LEU A 72 7.16 -24.53 40.38
CA LEU A 72 6.92 -25.70 39.56
C LEU A 72 7.31 -26.98 40.31
N VAL A 73 6.49 -28.00 40.16
CA VAL A 73 6.71 -29.36 40.64
C VAL A 73 6.82 -30.27 39.42
N ASN A 74 8.00 -30.86 39.23
CA ASN A 74 8.28 -31.84 38.19
C ASN A 74 8.19 -33.26 38.77
N ASN A 75 7.11 -33.97 38.42
CA ASN A 75 6.91 -35.37 38.79
C ASN A 75 7.02 -36.25 37.54
N ASN A 76 8.24 -36.75 37.24
CA ASN A 76 8.52 -37.58 36.06
C ASN A 76 8.03 -36.92 34.75
N GLU A 77 8.53 -35.71 34.46
CA GLU A 77 8.21 -34.89 33.27
C GLU A 77 6.80 -34.28 33.26
N LYS A 78 5.95 -34.61 34.23
CA LYS A 78 4.67 -33.94 34.41
C LYS A 78 4.82 -32.71 35.30
N LEU A 79 4.76 -31.53 34.69
CA LEU A 79 4.81 -30.25 35.38
C LEU A 79 3.46 -29.88 36.00
N SER A 80 3.51 -29.34 37.21
CA SER A 80 2.36 -28.76 37.94
C SER A 80 2.83 -27.55 38.75
N PHE A 81 1.92 -26.67 39.13
CA PHE A 81 2.24 -25.51 39.95
C PHE A 81 2.00 -25.77 41.44
N PHE A 82 2.84 -25.17 42.28
CA PHE A 82 2.63 -25.05 43.71
C PHE A 82 2.61 -23.56 44.07
N VAL A 83 1.43 -23.07 44.48
CA VAL A 83 1.18 -21.64 44.73
C VAL A 83 1.12 -21.38 46.23
N THR A 84 1.89 -20.41 46.72
CA THR A 84 2.00 -20.09 48.16
C THR A 84 2.16 -18.58 48.38
N PRO A 85 1.57 -17.98 49.43
CA PRO A 85 0.68 -18.59 50.43
C PRO A 85 -0.76 -18.77 49.93
N THR A 86 -1.47 -19.74 50.50
CA THR A 86 -2.82 -20.13 50.06
C THR A 86 -3.85 -19.00 50.10
N ASN A 87 -3.78 -18.11 51.10
CA ASN A 87 -4.73 -17.02 51.33
C ASN A 87 -4.81 -16.01 50.17
N ASN A 88 -3.67 -15.63 49.60
CA ASN A 88 -3.60 -14.59 48.56
C ASN A 88 -4.24 -15.06 47.25
N PHE A 89 -3.99 -16.32 46.86
CA PHE A 89 -4.51 -16.88 45.62
C PHE A 89 -5.96 -17.38 45.75
N GLN A 90 -6.41 -17.70 46.96
CA GLN A 90 -7.78 -18.15 47.22
C GLN A 90 -8.84 -17.10 46.82
N TYR A 91 -8.51 -15.80 46.87
CA TYR A 91 -9.42 -14.75 46.41
C TYR A 91 -9.68 -14.82 44.90
N TYR A 92 -8.63 -15.03 44.10
CA TYR A 92 -8.73 -15.25 42.66
C TYR A 92 -9.55 -16.51 42.33
N LEU A 93 -9.30 -17.61 43.05
CA LEU A 93 -10.07 -18.84 42.85
C LEU A 93 -11.55 -18.67 43.17
N LYS A 94 -11.91 -17.92 44.23
CA LYS A 94 -13.30 -17.60 44.58
C LYS A 94 -13.99 -16.75 43.51
N SER A 95 -13.29 -15.81 42.89
CA SER A 95 -13.88 -14.94 41.85
C SER A 95 -14.15 -15.69 40.53
N LYS A 96 -13.50 -16.83 40.30
CA LYS A 96 -13.72 -17.71 39.13
C LYS A 96 -14.83 -18.74 39.30
N GLY A 97 -15.55 -18.74 40.43
CA GLY A 97 -16.69 -19.62 40.71
C GLY A 97 -16.39 -20.71 41.73
N SER A 98 -17.41 -21.11 42.50
CA SER A 98 -17.32 -21.91 43.74
C SER A 98 -16.90 -23.39 43.59
N LEU A 99 -16.35 -23.80 42.44
CA LEU A 99 -16.20 -25.22 42.09
C LEU A 99 -14.86 -25.86 42.50
N PHE A 100 -13.85 -25.08 42.87
CA PHE A 100 -12.53 -25.64 43.19
C PHE A 100 -12.28 -25.72 44.70
N ARG A 101 -12.41 -26.92 45.27
CA ARG A 101 -11.96 -27.23 46.64
C ARG A 101 -10.55 -27.81 46.60
N PHE A 102 -9.53 -26.96 46.63
CA PHE A 102 -8.14 -27.42 46.78
C PHE A 102 -7.83 -27.73 48.25
N LYS A 103 -7.13 -28.85 48.48
CA LYS A 103 -6.50 -29.13 49.77
C LYS A 103 -5.14 -28.46 49.79
N SER A 104 -4.80 -27.80 50.90
CA SER A 104 -3.46 -27.28 51.10
C SER A 104 -2.46 -28.43 51.28
N GLU A 105 -1.31 -28.33 50.65
CA GLU A 105 -0.19 -29.25 50.76
C GLU A 105 1.03 -28.53 51.34
N VAL A 106 1.94 -29.29 51.96
CA VAL A 106 3.21 -28.77 52.48
C VAL A 106 4.33 -29.27 51.58
N MET A 107 5.10 -28.34 51.01
CA MET A 107 6.29 -28.62 50.19
C MET A 107 7.39 -27.65 50.59
N ASP A 108 8.58 -28.18 50.92
CA ASP A 108 9.76 -27.40 51.34
C ASP A 108 9.42 -26.33 52.42
N ASP A 109 8.78 -26.79 53.50
CA ASP A 109 8.28 -25.98 54.63
C ASP A 109 7.29 -24.85 54.30
N LYS A 110 6.74 -24.82 53.07
CA LYS A 110 5.71 -23.87 52.63
C LYS A 110 4.34 -24.53 52.53
N VAL A 111 3.30 -23.82 52.94
CA VAL A 111 1.90 -24.27 52.82
C VAL A 111 1.25 -23.62 51.60
N GLY A 112 0.88 -24.44 50.61
CA GLY A 112 0.39 -23.95 49.31
C GLY A 112 -0.67 -24.85 48.67
N TYR A 113 -1.11 -24.49 47.48
CA TYR A 113 -1.99 -25.31 46.66
C TYR A 113 -1.22 -25.93 45.49
N ALA A 114 -1.33 -27.25 45.34
CA ALA A 114 -0.90 -27.95 44.14
C ALA A 114 -1.99 -27.84 43.06
N MET A 115 -1.63 -27.35 41.87
CA MET A 115 -2.55 -27.03 40.79
C MET A 115 -2.01 -27.48 39.44
N SER A 116 -2.92 -27.77 38.50
CA SER A 116 -2.53 -28.03 37.11
C SER A 116 -2.00 -26.76 36.43
N LEU A 117 -1.18 -26.95 35.41
CA LEU A 117 -0.57 -25.89 34.62
C LEU A 117 -1.64 -24.92 34.06
N ASP A 118 -2.68 -25.48 33.45
CA ASP A 118 -3.75 -24.74 32.78
C ASP A 118 -4.46 -23.73 33.70
N LEU A 119 -4.67 -24.09 34.97
CA LEU A 119 -5.41 -23.27 35.92
C LEU A 119 -4.63 -22.02 36.37
N VAL A 120 -3.31 -22.13 36.42
CA VAL A 120 -2.41 -21.00 36.74
C VAL A 120 -2.06 -20.21 35.48
N MET A 121 -1.97 -20.87 34.32
CA MET A 121 -1.78 -20.22 33.02
C MET A 121 -2.90 -19.22 32.70
N ASP A 122 -4.13 -19.54 33.10
CA ASP A 122 -5.30 -18.65 33.06
C ASP A 122 -5.10 -17.33 33.81
N TYR A 123 -4.36 -17.39 34.92
CA TYR A 123 -4.13 -16.24 35.79
C TYR A 123 -3.15 -15.26 35.16
N PHE A 124 -2.05 -15.75 34.57
CA PHE A 124 -1.00 -14.90 34.00
C PHE A 124 -1.40 -14.18 32.69
N GLY A 125 -2.41 -14.68 31.97
CA GLY A 125 -2.76 -14.15 30.63
C GLY A 125 -3.27 -12.71 30.58
N GLY A 126 -3.56 -12.09 31.73
CA GLY A 126 -4.25 -10.79 31.77
C GLY A 126 -3.51 -9.64 32.42
N PHE A 127 -2.23 -9.80 32.74
CA PHE A 127 -1.42 -8.77 33.40
C PHE A 127 -0.64 -7.89 32.41
N GLY A 128 -0.34 -8.39 31.20
CA GLY A 128 0.49 -7.64 30.25
C GLY A 128 1.93 -7.45 30.78
N ASN A 129 2.56 -6.34 30.42
CA ASN A 129 3.89 -5.97 30.92
C ASN A 129 3.75 -5.17 32.23
N VAL A 130 3.38 -5.82 33.33
CA VAL A 130 3.22 -5.14 34.64
C VAL A 130 4.56 -4.61 35.13
N VAL A 131 4.62 -3.30 35.40
CA VAL A 131 5.83 -2.53 35.73
C VAL A 131 6.04 -2.34 37.25
N ASP A 132 5.06 -2.70 38.09
CA ASP A 132 5.10 -2.41 39.53
C ASP A 132 5.70 -3.58 40.35
N ILE A 133 7.03 -3.58 40.49
CA ILE A 133 7.86 -4.73 40.90
C ILE A 133 8.02 -4.90 42.43
N GLU A 134 7.83 -3.84 43.23
CA GLU A 134 8.27 -3.84 44.64
C GLU A 134 7.54 -4.85 45.54
N SER A 135 6.36 -5.35 45.13
CA SER A 135 5.54 -6.29 45.92
C SER A 135 5.30 -7.66 45.25
N LEU A 136 6.03 -7.94 44.17
CA LEU A 136 5.93 -9.18 43.39
C LEU A 136 7.15 -10.07 43.63
N THR A 137 6.93 -11.39 43.59
CA THR A 137 8.00 -12.37 43.82
C THR A 137 8.81 -12.60 42.53
N PRO A 138 10.10 -13.01 42.63
CA PRO A 138 10.91 -13.32 41.44
C PRO A 138 10.29 -14.41 40.55
N THR A 139 9.65 -15.42 41.16
CA THR A 139 8.97 -16.50 40.42
C THR A 139 7.76 -15.98 39.64
N PHE A 140 6.98 -15.07 40.23
CA PHE A 140 5.88 -14.40 39.54
C PHE A 140 6.39 -13.57 38.36
N ILE A 141 7.42 -12.74 38.57
CA ILE A 141 7.94 -11.84 37.52
C ILE A 141 8.43 -12.63 36.32
N TYR A 142 9.21 -13.70 36.56
CA TYR A 142 9.72 -14.57 35.52
C TYR A 142 8.57 -15.20 34.70
N LEU A 143 7.59 -15.80 35.37
CA LEU A 143 6.45 -16.46 34.71
C LEU A 143 5.55 -15.45 33.99
N ASN A 144 5.34 -14.25 34.56
CA ASN A 144 4.58 -13.18 33.91
C ASN A 144 5.27 -12.70 32.62
N LYS A 145 6.59 -12.47 32.64
CA LYS A 145 7.33 -12.07 31.44
C LYS A 145 7.36 -13.19 30.39
N LEU A 146 7.52 -14.44 30.80
CA LEU A 146 7.51 -15.60 29.89
C LEU A 146 6.14 -15.79 29.23
N THR A 147 5.06 -15.68 30.00
CA THR A 147 3.69 -15.74 29.47
C THR A 147 3.38 -14.53 28.58
N TYR A 148 3.82 -13.33 28.95
CA TYR A 148 3.69 -12.14 28.12
C TYR A 148 4.42 -12.27 26.78
N PHE A 149 5.63 -12.85 26.77
CA PHE A 149 6.35 -13.16 25.54
C PHE A 149 5.54 -14.04 24.59
N VAL A 150 4.92 -15.11 25.12
CA VAL A 150 4.06 -16.00 24.33
C VAL A 150 2.82 -15.26 23.81
N MET A 151 2.20 -14.41 24.61
CA MET A 151 1.09 -13.56 24.16
C MET A 151 1.51 -12.65 23.00
N LYS A 152 2.72 -12.08 23.07
CA LYS A 152 3.30 -11.27 21.99
C LYS A 152 3.61 -12.08 20.74
N LEU A 153 4.10 -13.32 20.86
CA LEU A 153 4.27 -14.21 19.70
C LEU A 153 2.94 -14.43 18.98
N ILE A 154 1.84 -14.63 19.71
CA ILE A 154 0.51 -14.81 19.13
C ILE A 154 -0.02 -13.51 18.50
N GLU A 155 0.06 -12.38 19.22
CA GLU A 155 -0.34 -11.06 18.72
C GLU A 155 0.40 -10.68 17.43
N LYS A 156 1.70 -10.97 17.37
CA LYS A 156 2.56 -10.68 16.22
C LYS A 156 2.55 -11.79 15.16
N LEU A 157 1.71 -12.82 15.32
CA LEU A 157 1.48 -13.90 14.35
C LEU A 157 2.71 -14.80 14.08
N TYR A 158 3.55 -15.02 15.10
CA TYR A 158 4.72 -15.93 15.07
C TYR A 158 4.35 -17.35 15.51
N PHE A 159 3.36 -17.94 14.88
CA PHE A 159 3.03 -19.35 15.09
C PHE A 159 2.59 -19.98 13.78
N ILE A 160 2.68 -21.31 13.68
CA ILE A 160 2.13 -22.10 12.58
C ILE A 160 1.51 -23.41 13.08
N PRO A 161 0.51 -23.97 12.39
CA PRO A 161 -0.05 -25.28 12.74
C PRO A 161 0.85 -26.44 12.31
N THR A 162 1.00 -27.44 13.17
CA THR A 162 1.70 -28.71 12.90
C THR A 162 0.86 -29.90 13.40
N ILE A 163 1.24 -31.11 12.97
CA ILE A 163 0.55 -32.35 13.36
C ILE A 163 1.37 -33.10 14.41
N LYS A 164 0.73 -33.48 15.52
CA LYS A 164 1.26 -34.48 16.46
C LYS A 164 0.44 -35.77 16.37
N LYS A 165 1.09 -36.86 15.96
CA LYS A 165 0.52 -38.22 15.94
C LYS A 165 0.78 -38.92 17.29
N HIS A 166 -0.25 -39.57 17.83
CA HIS A 166 -0.20 -40.43 19.02
C HIS A 166 -0.88 -41.76 18.68
N GLY A 167 -0.10 -42.76 18.27
CA GLY A 167 -0.63 -44.04 17.78
C GLY A 167 -1.53 -43.86 16.56
N THR A 168 -2.79 -44.29 16.65
CA THR A 168 -3.78 -44.13 15.56
C THR A 168 -4.53 -42.80 15.59
N MET A 169 -4.19 -41.92 16.54
CA MET A 169 -4.82 -40.62 16.70
C MET A 169 -3.83 -39.51 16.31
N PHE A 170 -4.35 -38.35 15.94
CA PHE A 170 -3.56 -37.15 15.74
C PHE A 170 -4.29 -35.95 16.32
N ARG A 171 -3.54 -34.89 16.56
CA ARG A 171 -4.06 -33.57 16.88
C ARG A 171 -3.27 -32.51 16.13
N ILE A 172 -3.94 -31.41 15.79
CA ILE A 172 -3.27 -30.20 15.32
C ILE A 172 -2.74 -29.48 16.56
N VAL A 173 -1.55 -28.93 16.47
CA VAL A 173 -0.95 -28.08 17.50
C VAL A 173 -0.31 -26.89 16.81
N TYR A 174 -0.07 -25.80 17.54
CA TYR A 174 0.58 -24.63 17.00
C TYR A 174 2.00 -24.51 17.56
N GLU A 175 2.97 -24.27 16.69
CA GLU A 175 4.39 -24.14 17.02
C GLU A 175 4.85 -22.70 16.79
N PRO A 176 5.73 -22.15 17.66
CA PRO A 176 6.28 -20.81 17.46
C PRO A 176 7.25 -20.76 16.27
N ILE A 177 7.22 -19.68 15.49
CA ILE A 177 8.21 -19.44 14.43
C ILE A 177 9.42 -18.71 15.05
N ILE A 178 10.55 -19.39 15.19
CA ILE A 178 11.78 -18.85 15.81
C ILE A 178 12.88 -18.79 14.75
N ASN A 179 12.70 -17.95 13.72
CA ASN A 179 13.64 -17.85 12.59
C ASN A 179 14.48 -16.57 12.64
N SER A 180 14.14 -15.61 13.51
CA SER A 180 14.87 -14.36 13.66
C SER A 180 15.91 -14.46 14.78
N GLN A 181 17.07 -13.83 14.57
CA GLN A 181 18.11 -13.74 15.59
C GLN A 181 17.60 -13.05 16.87
N GLN A 182 16.64 -12.13 16.74
CA GLN A 182 16.05 -11.43 17.89
C GLN A 182 15.24 -12.38 18.78
N LEU A 183 14.37 -13.22 18.20
CA LEU A 183 13.55 -14.17 18.99
C LEU A 183 14.40 -15.24 19.67
N ALA A 184 15.45 -15.73 18.98
CA ALA A 184 16.39 -16.67 19.57
C ALA A 184 17.15 -16.07 20.77
N ARG A 185 17.54 -14.78 20.69
CA ARG A 185 18.17 -14.07 21.82
C ARG A 185 17.24 -13.96 23.03
N ILE A 186 15.96 -13.64 22.81
CA ILE A 186 14.96 -13.53 23.89
C ILE A 186 14.80 -14.88 24.61
N ILE A 187 14.69 -15.98 23.86
CA ILE A 187 14.57 -17.33 24.46
C ILE A 187 15.82 -17.68 25.28
N ASN A 188 17.02 -17.36 24.77
CA ASN A 188 18.26 -17.58 25.50
C ASN A 188 18.31 -16.76 26.81
N GLN A 189 17.83 -15.51 26.81
CA GLN A 189 17.73 -14.70 28.02
C GLN A 189 16.80 -15.34 29.07
N PHE A 190 15.66 -15.90 28.66
CA PHE A 190 14.79 -16.65 29.58
C PHE A 190 15.48 -17.90 30.13
N GLU A 191 16.24 -18.63 29.31
CA GLU A 191 16.98 -19.82 29.76
C GLU A 191 18.08 -19.48 30.78
N GLU A 192 18.76 -18.34 30.62
CA GLU A 192 19.81 -17.84 31.53
C GLU A 192 19.27 -17.23 32.83
N CYS A 193 18.06 -16.68 32.81
CA CYS A 193 17.47 -15.95 33.94
C CYS A 193 16.38 -16.74 34.69
N VAL A 194 16.33 -18.07 34.55
CA VAL A 194 15.44 -18.93 35.35
C VAL A 194 15.76 -18.79 36.84
N PRO A 195 14.79 -18.44 37.71
CA PRO A 195 15.03 -18.37 39.16
C PRO A 195 15.47 -19.72 39.73
N GLU A 196 16.52 -19.74 40.56
CA GLU A 196 17.07 -20.98 41.15
C GLU A 196 16.03 -21.79 41.92
N ASN A 197 15.09 -21.09 42.57
CA ASN A 197 14.02 -21.68 43.36
C ASN A 197 12.72 -21.92 42.56
N LEU A 198 12.70 -21.73 41.24
CA LEU A 198 11.48 -21.91 40.44
C LEU A 198 10.93 -23.35 40.57
N PHE A 199 11.81 -24.35 40.65
CA PHE A 199 11.44 -25.75 40.83
C PHE A 199 11.54 -26.15 42.30
N ILE A 200 10.40 -26.24 43.00
CA ILE A 200 10.36 -26.62 44.42
C ILE A 200 10.54 -28.12 44.64
N LYS A 201 10.26 -28.93 43.62
CA LYS A 201 10.40 -30.39 43.65
C LYS A 201 10.61 -30.93 42.23
N GLY A 202 11.64 -31.77 42.07
CA GLY A 202 12.08 -32.29 40.76
C GLY A 202 12.88 -31.25 39.97
N GLY A 203 13.95 -31.66 39.28
CA GLY A 203 14.86 -30.73 38.61
C GLY A 203 14.26 -30.02 37.39
N LYS A 204 14.90 -28.93 36.93
CA LYS A 204 14.57 -28.21 35.68
C LYS A 204 14.74 -29.15 34.47
N PRO A 205 13.70 -29.37 33.65
CA PRO A 205 13.82 -30.07 32.38
C PRO A 205 14.81 -29.38 31.43
N LYS A 206 15.51 -30.16 30.59
CA LYS A 206 16.55 -29.64 29.67
C LYS A 206 16.04 -28.52 28.73
N ASN A 207 14.81 -28.64 28.23
CA ASN A 207 14.19 -27.71 27.28
C ASN A 207 13.02 -26.92 27.88
N PHE A 208 13.07 -26.65 29.19
CA PHE A 208 11.94 -26.10 29.94
C PHE A 208 11.31 -24.85 29.30
N VAL A 209 12.10 -23.86 28.86
CA VAL A 209 11.54 -22.61 28.32
C VAL A 209 10.80 -22.86 27.02
N ASN A 210 11.39 -23.65 26.12
CA ASN A 210 10.76 -24.03 24.85
C ASN A 210 9.48 -24.85 25.07
N ASP A 211 9.52 -25.82 25.98
CA ASP A 211 8.34 -26.63 26.31
C ASP A 211 7.23 -25.77 26.95
N PHE A 212 7.60 -24.80 27.80
CA PHE A 212 6.65 -23.88 28.40
C PHE A 212 6.01 -22.96 27.34
N ILE A 213 6.82 -22.35 26.48
CA ILE A 213 6.35 -21.51 25.36
C ILE A 213 5.37 -22.30 24.50
N TYR A 214 5.77 -23.50 24.08
CA TYR A 214 4.96 -24.37 23.23
C TYR A 214 3.61 -24.72 23.89
N ASN A 215 3.61 -25.15 25.15
CA ASN A 215 2.40 -25.56 25.85
C ASN A 215 1.46 -24.37 26.11
N TYR A 216 2.01 -23.23 26.55
CA TYR A 216 1.21 -22.04 26.81
C TYR A 216 0.64 -21.43 25.53
N LEU A 217 1.42 -21.43 24.44
CA LEU A 217 0.98 -20.93 23.13
C LEU A 217 -0.25 -21.70 22.63
N ASN A 218 -0.22 -23.04 22.71
CA ASN A 218 -1.35 -23.88 22.35
C ASN A 218 -2.56 -23.62 23.25
N TYR A 219 -2.36 -23.57 24.56
CA TYR A 219 -3.44 -23.29 25.52
C TYR A 219 -4.15 -21.97 25.18
N VAL A 220 -3.39 -20.90 24.95
CA VAL A 220 -3.92 -19.56 24.67
C VAL A 220 -4.63 -19.51 23.32
N ILE A 221 -4.03 -20.06 22.26
CA ILE A 221 -4.66 -20.10 20.93
C ILE A 221 -5.98 -20.87 20.98
N TYR A 222 -6.01 -22.06 21.58
CA TYR A 222 -7.24 -22.83 21.67
C TYR A 222 -8.31 -22.18 22.54
N LYS A 223 -7.91 -21.55 23.65
CA LYS A 223 -8.83 -20.77 24.47
C LYS A 223 -9.43 -19.61 23.68
N PHE A 224 -8.61 -18.86 22.94
CA PHE A 224 -9.05 -17.76 22.09
C PHE A 224 -10.03 -18.22 21.01
N LEU A 225 -9.65 -19.26 20.27
CA LEU A 225 -10.46 -19.82 19.18
C LEU A 225 -11.77 -20.41 19.69
N ASN A 226 -11.79 -21.00 20.88
CA ASN A 226 -13.03 -21.45 21.52
C ASN A 226 -13.94 -20.28 21.90
N ILE A 227 -13.41 -19.16 22.43
CA ILE A 227 -14.19 -17.94 22.69
C ILE A 227 -14.79 -17.38 21.39
N LYS A 228 -14.03 -17.44 20.29
CA LYS A 228 -14.42 -16.94 18.97
C LYS A 228 -15.05 -18.00 18.05
N ALA A 229 -15.43 -19.16 18.60
CA ALA A 229 -15.95 -20.28 17.81
C ALA A 229 -17.17 -19.91 16.95
N TYR A 230 -17.94 -18.89 17.32
CA TYR A 230 -19.09 -18.40 16.55
C TYR A 230 -18.73 -17.87 15.15
N LYS A 231 -17.51 -17.37 14.93
CA LYS A 231 -17.05 -16.87 13.63
C LYS A 231 -16.79 -17.98 12.61
N PHE A 232 -16.65 -19.21 13.08
CA PHE A 232 -16.29 -20.36 12.26
C PHE A 232 -17.45 -21.32 12.04
N LYS A 233 -18.69 -20.92 12.40
CA LYS A 233 -19.89 -21.77 12.29
C LYS A 233 -20.17 -22.23 10.86
N ASP A 234 -19.85 -21.38 9.89
CA ASP A 234 -20.11 -21.65 8.46
C ASP A 234 -18.97 -22.45 7.80
N VAL A 235 -17.95 -22.84 8.57
CA VAL A 235 -16.70 -23.43 8.07
C VAL A 235 -16.54 -24.85 8.63
N LYS A 236 -16.65 -25.85 7.75
CA LYS A 236 -16.61 -27.28 8.12
C LYS A 236 -15.24 -27.72 8.59
N SER A 237 -14.17 -27.20 7.99
CA SER A 237 -12.79 -27.48 8.43
C SER A 237 -12.46 -26.92 9.81
N GLY A 238 -13.30 -26.04 10.37
CA GLY A 238 -13.15 -25.51 11.72
C GLY A 238 -13.09 -26.60 12.80
N THR A 239 -13.67 -27.78 12.57
CA THR A 239 -13.59 -28.91 13.52
C THR A 239 -12.17 -29.42 13.76
N TYR A 240 -11.25 -29.20 12.82
CA TYR A 240 -9.87 -29.67 12.92
C TYR A 240 -8.94 -28.69 13.65
N MET A 241 -9.11 -27.38 13.44
CA MET A 241 -8.11 -26.37 13.84
C MET A 241 -8.51 -25.52 15.05
N ILE A 242 -9.79 -25.51 15.44
CA ILE A 242 -10.33 -24.59 16.45
C ILE A 242 -10.36 -25.22 17.84
N LYS A 243 -10.50 -26.54 17.90
CA LYS A 243 -10.65 -27.28 19.15
C LYS A 243 -9.42 -28.15 19.40
N ASP A 244 -8.93 -28.15 20.63
CA ASP A 244 -7.94 -29.10 21.11
C ASP A 244 -8.61 -30.49 21.26
N LEU A 245 -8.68 -31.25 20.17
CA LEU A 245 -9.31 -32.55 20.10
C LEU A 245 -8.43 -33.53 19.33
N GLU A 246 -8.24 -34.72 19.90
CA GLU A 246 -7.65 -35.85 19.18
C GLU A 246 -8.64 -36.47 18.21
N GLN A 247 -8.16 -36.81 17.01
CA GLN A 247 -8.95 -37.37 15.92
C GLN A 247 -8.27 -38.60 15.33
N ARG A 248 -9.02 -39.50 14.70
CA ARG A 248 -8.43 -40.68 14.05
C ARG A 248 -7.60 -40.27 12.85
N ALA A 249 -6.35 -40.71 12.80
CA ALA A 249 -5.42 -40.41 11.70
C ALA A 249 -5.90 -41.02 10.38
N VAL A 250 -6.42 -42.26 10.41
CA VAL A 250 -6.93 -42.94 9.23
C VAL A 250 -8.45 -42.99 9.25
N MET A 251 -9.08 -42.52 8.18
CA MET A 251 -10.53 -42.58 8.00
C MET A 251 -10.86 -43.05 6.59
N LYS A 252 -11.65 -44.14 6.47
CA LYS A 252 -12.05 -44.74 5.18
C LYS A 252 -10.87 -45.07 4.24
N GLY A 253 -9.72 -45.47 4.80
CA GLY A 253 -8.52 -45.82 4.02
C GLY A 253 -7.59 -44.67 3.65
N HIS A 254 -7.92 -43.42 4.01
CA HIS A 254 -7.07 -42.25 3.80
C HIS A 254 -6.42 -41.80 5.12
N ASP A 255 -5.09 -41.56 5.12
CA ASP A 255 -4.38 -40.94 6.24
C ASP A 255 -4.56 -39.41 6.19
N ILE A 256 -5.53 -38.95 6.96
CA ILE A 256 -5.86 -37.53 7.12
C ILE A 256 -4.72 -36.78 7.80
N ALA A 257 -4.06 -37.40 8.77
CA ALA A 257 -2.99 -36.76 9.54
C ALA A 257 -1.79 -36.47 8.64
N GLU A 258 -1.44 -37.41 7.76
CA GLU A 258 -0.39 -37.23 6.75
C GLU A 258 -0.75 -36.13 5.74
N SER A 259 -1.98 -36.16 5.22
CA SER A 259 -2.45 -35.17 4.26
C SER A 259 -2.39 -33.74 4.83
N LEU A 260 -2.74 -33.57 6.11
CA LEU A 260 -2.64 -32.29 6.81
C LEU A 260 -1.19 -31.90 7.12
N ALA A 261 -0.34 -32.86 7.50
CA ALA A 261 1.07 -32.58 7.80
C ALA A 261 1.80 -32.06 6.57
N GLN A 262 1.65 -32.73 5.43
CA GLN A 262 2.23 -32.30 4.16
C GLN A 262 1.68 -30.95 3.70
N TRP A 263 0.40 -30.68 3.96
CA TRP A 263 -0.20 -29.38 3.66
C TRP A 263 0.39 -28.26 4.52
N PHE A 264 0.66 -28.51 5.81
CA PHE A 264 1.30 -27.53 6.68
C PHE A 264 2.78 -27.31 6.37
N ASP A 265 3.50 -28.33 5.88
CA ASP A 265 4.90 -28.16 5.44
C ASP A 265 5.04 -27.11 4.31
N GLU A 266 3.98 -26.86 3.52
CA GLU A 266 3.97 -25.81 2.50
C GLU A 266 4.19 -24.39 3.07
N LEU A 267 3.86 -24.17 4.35
CA LEU A 267 4.07 -22.89 5.05
C LEU A 267 5.56 -22.55 5.26
N TYR A 268 6.44 -23.54 5.15
CA TYR A 268 7.88 -23.41 5.37
C TYR A 268 8.71 -23.34 4.09
N LEU A 269 8.11 -23.57 2.92
CA LEU A 269 8.83 -23.62 1.65
C LEU A 269 9.48 -22.27 1.31
N GLY A 270 10.76 -22.31 0.91
CA GLY A 270 11.57 -21.13 0.56
C GLY A 270 12.17 -20.37 1.76
N LYS A 271 11.89 -20.79 3.00
CA LYS A 271 12.43 -20.14 4.21
C LYS A 271 13.69 -20.81 4.78
N TYR A 272 14.08 -21.96 4.22
CA TYR A 272 15.29 -22.66 4.62
C TYR A 272 16.53 -22.02 3.97
N ASP A 273 17.62 -21.94 4.74
CA ASP A 273 18.91 -21.46 4.24
C ASP A 273 19.54 -22.44 3.24
N VAL A 274 19.25 -23.73 3.40
CA VAL A 274 19.68 -24.81 2.50
C VAL A 274 18.51 -25.25 1.65
N ILE A 275 18.68 -25.20 0.33
CA ILE A 275 17.64 -25.54 -0.65
C ILE A 275 18.14 -26.58 -1.65
N PRO A 276 17.27 -27.50 -2.09
CA PRO A 276 17.57 -28.31 -3.26
C PRO A 276 17.42 -27.49 -4.54
N PHE A 277 18.14 -27.87 -5.58
CA PHE A 277 17.90 -27.43 -6.95
C PHE A 277 18.18 -28.58 -7.93
N PHE A 278 17.55 -28.51 -9.08
CA PHE A 278 17.65 -29.54 -10.11
C PHE A 278 18.51 -29.05 -11.27
N LYS A 279 19.44 -29.88 -11.73
CA LYS A 279 20.25 -29.60 -12.91
C LYS A 279 19.98 -30.63 -13.98
N ILE A 280 19.55 -30.17 -15.15
CA ILE A 280 19.27 -31.01 -16.32
C ILE A 280 20.40 -30.83 -17.33
N GLU A 281 21.05 -31.93 -17.72
CA GLU A 281 22.16 -31.96 -18.68
C GLU A 281 21.80 -32.88 -19.85
N LYS A 282 22.19 -32.53 -21.09
CA LYS A 282 21.94 -33.38 -22.25
C LYS A 282 23.08 -34.38 -22.42
N LEU A 283 22.77 -35.66 -22.65
CA LEU A 283 23.78 -36.67 -22.94
C LEU A 283 24.23 -36.59 -24.41
N GLU A 284 25.54 -36.62 -24.66
CA GLU A 284 26.08 -36.58 -26.02
C GLU A 284 25.62 -37.83 -26.81
N ASN A 285 25.06 -37.61 -28.00
CA ASN A 285 24.59 -38.62 -28.97
C ASN A 285 23.20 -39.27 -28.75
N GLN A 286 22.37 -38.80 -27.82
CA GLN A 286 20.98 -39.28 -27.64
C GLN A 286 20.01 -38.11 -27.36
N GLU A 287 18.71 -38.23 -27.70
CA GLU A 287 17.66 -37.29 -27.26
C GLU A 287 17.22 -37.54 -25.81
N ILE A 288 18.20 -37.80 -24.93
CA ILE A 288 18.00 -38.13 -23.52
C ILE A 288 18.69 -37.05 -22.66
N PHE A 289 18.00 -36.62 -21.62
CA PHE A 289 18.42 -35.58 -20.68
C PHE A 289 18.56 -36.20 -19.29
N ARG A 290 19.65 -35.88 -18.58
CA ARG A 290 19.89 -36.38 -17.23
C ARG A 290 19.60 -35.29 -16.21
N LEU A 291 18.67 -35.55 -15.30
CA LEU A 291 18.39 -34.71 -14.14
C LEU A 291 19.20 -35.20 -12.93
N LYS A 292 19.87 -34.27 -12.25
CA LYS A 292 20.57 -34.48 -10.98
C LYS A 292 20.08 -33.48 -9.93
N VAL A 293 20.08 -33.92 -8.67
CA VAL A 293 19.70 -33.08 -7.52
C VAL A 293 20.96 -32.57 -6.83
N TYR A 294 21.01 -31.26 -6.63
CA TYR A 294 22.04 -30.57 -5.89
C TYR A 294 21.41 -29.86 -4.69
N ILE A 295 22.22 -29.58 -3.68
CA ILE A 295 21.85 -28.77 -2.53
C ILE A 295 22.74 -27.53 -2.49
N LYS A 296 22.15 -26.39 -2.17
CA LYS A 296 22.82 -25.09 -2.16
C LYS A 296 22.58 -24.40 -0.84
N ASN A 297 23.64 -23.85 -0.24
CA ASN A 297 23.54 -22.94 0.89
C ASN A 297 23.44 -21.50 0.39
N ARG A 298 22.31 -20.83 0.66
CA ARG A 298 22.05 -19.46 0.20
C ARG A 298 22.95 -18.39 0.81
N LYS A 299 23.49 -18.65 2.00
CA LYS A 299 24.34 -17.68 2.71
C LYS A 299 25.77 -17.67 2.16
N THR A 300 26.28 -18.83 1.77
CA THR A 300 27.65 -19.00 1.29
C THR A 300 27.75 -19.12 -0.23
N ASP A 301 26.62 -19.34 -0.92
CA ASP A 301 26.51 -19.61 -2.36
C ASP A 301 27.20 -20.92 -2.80
N GLU A 302 27.62 -21.76 -1.85
CA GLU A 302 28.22 -23.07 -2.09
C GLU A 302 27.14 -24.11 -2.46
N ASP A 303 27.43 -24.94 -3.47
CA ASP A 303 26.59 -26.06 -3.90
C ASP A 303 27.33 -27.39 -3.90
N VAL A 304 26.62 -28.45 -3.55
CA VAL A 304 27.12 -29.83 -3.62
C VAL A 304 26.05 -30.77 -4.14
N LEU A 305 26.47 -31.92 -4.69
CA LEU A 305 25.54 -32.96 -5.10
C LEU A 305 24.89 -33.58 -3.85
N ILE A 306 23.65 -34.05 -3.97
CA ILE A 306 22.87 -34.53 -2.81
C ILE A 306 23.48 -35.80 -2.16
N ASP A 307 24.30 -36.55 -2.89
CA ASP A 307 25.03 -37.73 -2.41
C ASP A 307 25.89 -37.45 -1.17
N LYS A 308 26.40 -36.21 -1.06
CA LYS A 308 27.18 -35.74 0.09
C LYS A 308 26.42 -35.81 1.41
N LEU A 309 25.10 -35.65 1.40
CA LEU A 309 24.29 -35.77 2.63
C LEU A 309 24.29 -37.18 3.21
N TYR A 310 24.52 -38.18 2.37
CA TYR A 310 24.51 -39.59 2.76
C TYR A 310 25.93 -40.16 2.97
N THR A 311 26.95 -39.48 2.44
CA THR A 311 28.34 -39.95 2.45
C THR A 311 29.25 -39.19 3.43
N GLU A 312 28.93 -37.94 3.76
CA GLU A 312 29.71 -37.09 4.67
C GLU A 312 28.96 -36.88 6.01
N GLU A 313 29.67 -36.82 7.14
CA GLU A 313 29.05 -36.56 8.47
C GLU A 313 28.59 -35.10 8.64
N GLU A 314 29.27 -34.17 7.98
CA GLU A 314 28.95 -32.74 7.97
C GLU A 314 28.93 -32.19 6.55
N VAL A 315 27.90 -31.38 6.24
CA VAL A 315 27.78 -30.64 4.99
C VAL A 315 27.48 -29.17 5.34
N PHE A 316 28.15 -28.22 4.67
CA PHE A 316 28.06 -26.78 4.98
C PHE A 316 28.33 -26.41 6.46
N GLY A 317 29.12 -27.22 7.18
CA GLY A 317 29.45 -27.01 8.59
C GLY A 317 28.34 -27.34 9.59
N ALA A 318 27.33 -28.11 9.19
CA ALA A 318 26.31 -28.67 10.08
C ALA A 318 26.12 -30.17 9.83
N ASN A 319 25.50 -30.87 10.78
CA ASN A 319 25.28 -32.31 10.70
C ASN A 319 24.42 -32.67 9.47
N SER A 320 24.89 -33.61 8.65
CA SER A 320 24.23 -34.00 7.41
C SER A 320 22.80 -34.52 7.63
N SER A 321 22.51 -35.16 8.76
CA SER A 321 21.16 -35.67 9.08
C SER A 321 20.13 -34.56 9.31
N ASP A 322 20.53 -33.44 9.89
CA ASP A 322 19.66 -32.29 10.11
C ASP A 322 19.33 -31.58 8.78
N ILE A 323 20.34 -31.46 7.91
CA ILE A 323 20.18 -30.91 6.57
C ILE A 323 19.32 -31.85 5.71
N ALA A 324 19.56 -33.16 5.77
CA ALA A 324 18.79 -34.17 5.04
C ALA A 324 17.30 -34.04 5.34
N ARG A 325 16.91 -33.93 6.61
CA ARG A 325 15.50 -33.76 7.00
C ARG A 325 14.86 -32.49 6.42
N ILE A 326 15.62 -31.40 6.30
CA ILE A 326 15.14 -30.13 5.72
C ILE A 326 15.01 -30.24 4.20
N VAL A 327 15.98 -30.89 3.55
CA VAL A 327 16.01 -31.09 2.11
C VAL A 327 14.93 -32.09 1.68
N GLU A 328 14.73 -33.18 2.41
CA GLU A 328 13.66 -34.17 2.18
C GLU A 328 12.28 -33.54 2.21
N LYS A 329 11.99 -32.62 3.15
CA LYS A 329 10.71 -31.88 3.19
C LYS A 329 10.47 -31.10 1.89
N GLN A 330 11.51 -30.45 1.39
CA GLN A 330 11.44 -29.65 0.16
C GLN A 330 11.35 -30.55 -1.09
N LEU A 331 12.01 -31.71 -1.07
CA LEU A 331 11.92 -32.72 -2.13
C LEU A 331 10.57 -33.42 -2.16
N ASN A 332 9.95 -33.71 -1.02
CA ASN A 332 8.59 -34.24 -0.95
C ASN A 332 7.58 -33.29 -1.60
N TYR A 333 7.76 -31.97 -1.43
CA TYR A 333 6.97 -30.99 -2.17
C TYR A 333 7.22 -31.09 -3.69
N ALA A 334 8.48 -31.25 -4.12
CA ALA A 334 8.81 -31.43 -5.53
C ALA A 334 8.22 -32.73 -6.11
N ILE A 335 8.29 -33.84 -5.37
CA ILE A 335 7.75 -35.17 -5.74
C ILE A 335 6.25 -35.09 -6.02
N ARG A 336 5.49 -34.30 -5.25
CA ARG A 336 4.05 -34.11 -5.52
C ARG A 336 3.77 -33.60 -6.94
N TYR A 337 4.62 -32.73 -7.47
CA TYR A 337 4.47 -32.16 -8.82
C TYR A 337 5.33 -32.85 -9.87
N MET A 338 6.24 -33.73 -9.45
CA MET A 338 7.11 -34.55 -10.30
C MET A 338 7.29 -35.94 -9.66
N PRO A 339 6.30 -36.84 -9.77
CA PRO A 339 6.36 -38.17 -9.18
C PRO A 339 7.55 -39.01 -9.68
N GLU A 340 8.06 -38.70 -10.87
CA GLU A 340 9.24 -39.34 -11.44
C GLU A 340 10.50 -39.17 -10.58
N LEU A 341 10.52 -38.18 -9.66
CA LEU A 341 11.59 -38.03 -8.68
C LEU A 341 11.63 -39.15 -7.64
N GLU A 342 10.54 -39.91 -7.42
CA GLU A 342 10.55 -41.05 -6.50
C GLU A 342 11.60 -42.09 -6.93
N GLU A 343 11.71 -42.36 -8.24
CA GLU A 343 12.70 -43.29 -8.81
C GLU A 343 14.16 -42.89 -8.52
N LEU A 344 14.42 -41.59 -8.34
CA LEU A 344 15.76 -41.09 -8.03
C LEU A 344 16.20 -41.42 -6.61
N PHE A 345 15.26 -41.59 -5.69
CA PHE A 345 15.52 -41.85 -4.27
C PHE A 345 15.35 -43.33 -3.88
N GLU A 346 14.97 -44.20 -4.82
CA GLU A 346 14.87 -45.66 -4.58
C GLU A 346 16.22 -46.39 -4.67
N ASP A 347 17.16 -45.87 -5.45
CA ASP A 347 18.47 -46.48 -5.71
C ASP A 347 19.61 -45.58 -5.18
N GLU A 348 20.18 -45.93 -4.02
CA GLU A 348 21.25 -45.18 -3.34
C GLU A 348 22.53 -45.02 -4.20
N GLU A 349 22.74 -45.89 -5.20
CA GLU A 349 23.90 -45.80 -6.11
C GLU A 349 23.61 -44.94 -7.36
N LYS A 350 22.35 -44.55 -7.59
CA LYS A 350 21.89 -43.92 -8.83
C LYS A 350 21.07 -42.64 -8.59
N LEU A 351 21.74 -41.59 -8.11
CA LEU A 351 21.16 -40.25 -7.85
C LEU A 351 20.98 -39.40 -9.12
N TYR A 352 20.46 -39.99 -10.20
CA TYR A 352 20.10 -39.29 -11.42
C TYR A 352 18.92 -39.94 -12.14
N LEU A 353 18.14 -39.12 -12.82
CA LEU A 353 16.98 -39.55 -13.61
C LEU A 353 17.22 -39.23 -15.08
N ASP A 354 17.17 -40.24 -15.94
CA ASP A 354 17.23 -40.07 -17.38
C ASP A 354 15.82 -39.80 -17.91
N LEU A 355 15.66 -38.63 -18.53
CA LEU A 355 14.42 -38.04 -18.99
C LEU A 355 14.41 -37.99 -20.52
N ASP A 356 13.27 -38.33 -21.11
CA ASP A 356 13.01 -38.00 -22.50
C ASP A 356 12.57 -36.53 -22.66
N LEU A 357 12.46 -36.10 -23.91
CA LEU A 357 12.13 -34.72 -24.28
C LEU A 357 10.70 -34.31 -23.81
N ASN A 358 9.78 -35.27 -23.67
CA ASN A 358 8.42 -35.05 -23.16
C ASN A 358 8.38 -34.93 -21.63
N GLN A 359 9.22 -35.66 -20.92
CA GLN A 359 9.36 -35.54 -19.47
C GLN A 359 10.03 -34.22 -19.09
N VAL A 360 11.09 -33.80 -19.82
CA VAL A 360 11.68 -32.47 -19.64
C VAL A 360 10.66 -31.36 -19.91
N TYR A 361 9.83 -31.52 -20.94
CA TYR A 361 8.70 -30.63 -21.20
C TYR A 361 7.75 -30.52 -20.00
N LYS A 362 7.31 -31.66 -19.44
CA LYS A 362 6.41 -31.72 -18.28
C LYS A 362 6.98 -30.94 -17.10
N ILE A 363 8.29 -31.10 -16.84
CA ILE A 363 9.00 -30.37 -15.79
C ILE A 363 9.00 -28.86 -16.05
N ILE A 364 9.30 -28.40 -17.28
CA ILE A 364 9.38 -26.96 -17.59
C ILE A 364 8.00 -26.29 -17.52
N THR A 365 6.94 -27.01 -17.90
CA THR A 365 5.60 -26.44 -18.09
C THR A 365 4.73 -26.52 -16.87
N GLN A 366 4.71 -27.69 -16.24
CA GLN A 366 3.79 -28.00 -15.16
C GLN A 366 4.51 -27.84 -13.83
N THR A 367 5.74 -28.35 -13.72
CA THR A 367 6.45 -28.46 -12.44
C THR A 367 7.25 -27.19 -12.11
N ALA A 368 7.90 -26.53 -13.08
CA ALA A 368 8.82 -25.43 -12.85
C ALA A 368 8.16 -24.23 -12.16
N TYR A 369 6.88 -23.96 -12.43
CA TYR A 369 6.12 -22.94 -11.72
C TYR A 369 6.01 -23.23 -10.21
N TYR A 370 5.70 -24.48 -9.84
CA TYR A 370 5.59 -24.89 -8.44
C TYR A 370 6.96 -24.94 -7.77
N LEU A 371 7.99 -25.41 -8.48
CA LEU A 371 9.37 -25.42 -7.98
C LEU A 371 9.89 -24.00 -7.75
N GLN A 372 9.69 -23.08 -8.69
CA GLN A 372 10.09 -21.68 -8.54
C GLN A 372 9.35 -21.00 -7.38
N LYS A 373 8.08 -21.34 -7.13
CA LYS A 373 7.34 -20.87 -5.95
C LYS A 373 7.94 -21.38 -4.63
N ALA A 374 8.35 -22.64 -4.59
CA ALA A 374 9.11 -23.20 -3.49
C ALA A 374 10.57 -22.70 -3.44
N GLN A 375 10.96 -21.84 -4.38
CA GLN A 375 12.32 -21.33 -4.57
C GLN A 375 13.36 -22.44 -4.78
N ILE A 376 12.92 -23.54 -5.40
CA ILE A 376 13.73 -24.64 -5.89
C ILE A 376 14.05 -24.33 -7.35
N GLU A 377 15.33 -24.11 -7.65
CA GLU A 377 15.77 -23.74 -8.99
C GLU A 377 15.82 -24.98 -9.91
N VAL A 378 15.49 -24.79 -11.19
CA VAL A 378 15.69 -25.79 -12.24
C VAL A 378 16.63 -25.21 -13.29
N VAL A 379 17.87 -25.68 -13.30
CA VAL A 379 18.90 -25.27 -14.25
C VAL A 379 18.76 -26.12 -15.52
N LEU A 380 18.37 -25.46 -16.61
CA LEU A 380 18.19 -26.09 -17.92
C LEU A 380 19.46 -26.05 -18.77
N PRO A 381 19.65 -27.00 -19.70
CA PRO A 381 20.71 -26.93 -20.71
C PRO A 381 20.60 -25.65 -21.55
N LYS A 382 21.73 -25.07 -21.96
CA LYS A 382 21.77 -23.84 -22.78
C LYS A 382 20.91 -23.93 -24.05
N GLU A 383 20.73 -25.13 -24.62
CA GLU A 383 19.92 -25.38 -25.82
C GLU A 383 18.40 -25.21 -25.61
N LEU A 384 17.91 -25.41 -24.38
CA LEU A 384 16.48 -25.33 -24.00
C LEU A 384 16.08 -23.94 -23.46
N THR A 385 16.97 -22.95 -23.54
CA THR A 385 16.68 -21.56 -23.10
C THR A 385 15.76 -20.79 -24.06
N ASN A 386 15.57 -21.28 -25.30
CA ASN A 386 14.74 -20.68 -26.35
C ASN A 386 13.41 -21.44 -26.56
N ILE A 387 12.71 -21.76 -25.47
CA ILE A 387 11.35 -22.33 -25.55
C ILE A 387 10.33 -21.20 -25.75
N VAL A 388 9.39 -21.42 -26.65
CA VAL A 388 8.36 -20.46 -27.03
C VAL A 388 6.98 -21.07 -26.85
N VAL A 389 6.13 -20.40 -26.08
CA VAL A 389 4.75 -20.79 -25.86
C VAL A 389 3.85 -20.16 -26.92
N PRO A 390 3.01 -20.93 -27.62
CA PRO A 390 2.03 -20.40 -28.56
C PRO A 390 1.01 -19.52 -27.84
N ARG A 391 0.77 -18.32 -28.37
CA ARG A 391 -0.23 -17.39 -27.85
C ARG A 391 -1.27 -17.08 -28.92
N ALA A 392 -2.50 -16.89 -28.49
CA ALA A 392 -3.57 -16.42 -29.37
C ALA A 392 -3.33 -14.95 -29.71
N SER A 393 -3.15 -14.66 -30.99
CA SER A 393 -2.99 -13.33 -31.54
C SER A 393 -4.14 -13.05 -32.51
N ILE A 394 -4.62 -11.82 -32.47
CA ILE A 394 -5.66 -11.34 -33.37
C ILE A 394 -5.00 -10.32 -34.27
N ASN A 395 -5.00 -10.61 -35.57
CA ASN A 395 -4.46 -9.73 -36.59
C ASN A 395 -5.62 -9.08 -37.34
N ALA A 396 -5.88 -7.80 -37.06
CA ALA A 396 -6.91 -7.02 -37.73
C ALA A 396 -6.36 -6.44 -39.04
N ARG A 397 -6.91 -6.87 -40.17
CA ARG A 397 -6.60 -6.30 -41.49
C ARG A 397 -7.71 -5.38 -41.98
N VAL A 398 -7.35 -4.26 -42.56
CA VAL A 398 -8.34 -3.33 -43.11
C VAL A 398 -8.77 -3.82 -44.50
N LYS A 399 -10.08 -3.98 -44.71
CA LYS A 399 -10.61 -4.29 -46.05
C LYS A 399 -10.21 -3.16 -47.00
N THR A 400 -9.56 -3.49 -48.11
CA THR A 400 -8.78 -2.55 -48.94
C THR A 400 -9.59 -1.37 -49.47
N SER A 401 -10.92 -1.50 -49.57
CA SER A 401 -11.85 -0.45 -50.01
C SER A 401 -12.48 0.39 -48.88
N ARG A 402 -12.19 0.11 -47.60
CA ARG A 402 -12.89 0.68 -46.42
C ARG A 402 -11.95 1.32 -45.38
N SER A 403 -10.71 1.66 -45.77
CA SER A 403 -9.78 2.39 -44.89
C SER A 403 -10.29 3.77 -44.47
N LYS A 404 -11.06 4.44 -45.34
CA LYS A 404 -11.75 5.69 -45.03
C LYS A 404 -12.83 5.49 -43.97
N ASP A 405 -13.59 4.40 -44.04
CA ASP A 405 -14.62 4.07 -43.05
C ASP A 405 -14.00 3.81 -41.67
N LEU A 406 -12.83 3.16 -41.62
CA LEU A 406 -12.07 2.98 -40.38
C LEU A 406 -11.60 4.33 -39.83
N ALA A 407 -11.02 5.18 -40.68
CA ALA A 407 -10.61 6.52 -40.27
C ALA A 407 -11.80 7.36 -39.76
N ASP A 408 -12.97 7.22 -40.37
CA ASP A 408 -14.20 7.88 -39.93
C ASP A 408 -14.69 7.34 -38.58
N ILE A 409 -14.57 6.03 -38.31
CA ILE A 409 -14.84 5.47 -36.97
C ILE A 409 -13.87 6.04 -35.93
N PHE A 410 -12.59 6.16 -36.26
CA PHE A 410 -11.60 6.71 -35.33
C PHE A 410 -11.74 8.21 -35.11
N ASN A 411 -12.35 8.97 -36.04
CA ASN A 411 -12.41 10.42 -35.98
C ASN A 411 -13.81 10.99 -35.65
N ASN A 412 -14.91 10.28 -35.93
CA ASN A 412 -16.28 10.78 -35.73
C ASN A 412 -17.01 10.06 -34.59
N ASN A 413 -17.80 10.83 -33.81
CA ASN A 413 -18.67 10.30 -32.75
C ASN A 413 -20.01 9.74 -33.26
N SER A 414 -20.35 9.95 -34.54
CA SER A 414 -21.60 9.48 -35.11
C SER A 414 -21.62 7.96 -35.19
N SER A 415 -22.62 7.35 -34.57
CA SER A 415 -22.96 5.93 -34.64
C SER A 415 -23.34 5.53 -36.07
N SER A 416 -22.35 5.42 -36.95
CA SER A 416 -22.52 4.69 -38.19
C SER A 416 -22.86 3.24 -37.79
N LYS A 417 -24.04 2.76 -38.20
CA LYS A 417 -24.51 1.37 -38.05
C LYS A 417 -23.68 0.37 -38.88
N ILE A 418 -22.40 0.65 -39.08
CA ILE A 418 -21.47 -0.20 -39.83
C ILE A 418 -20.82 -1.11 -38.79
N SER A 419 -20.98 -2.43 -38.97
CA SER A 419 -20.38 -3.40 -38.07
C SER A 419 -18.86 -3.41 -38.27
N LEU A 420 -18.06 -3.66 -37.24
CA LEU A 420 -16.60 -3.72 -37.43
C LEU A 420 -16.17 -4.85 -38.39
N ASP A 421 -16.97 -5.90 -38.51
CA ASP A 421 -16.84 -6.98 -39.51
C ASP A 421 -16.95 -6.46 -40.95
N ASP A 422 -17.65 -5.35 -41.17
CA ASP A 422 -17.76 -4.73 -42.48
C ASP A 422 -16.45 -4.04 -42.90
N ILE A 423 -15.61 -3.64 -41.95
CA ILE A 423 -14.43 -2.78 -42.19
C ILE A 423 -13.12 -3.55 -41.99
N LEU A 424 -13.10 -4.48 -41.02
CA LEU A 424 -11.93 -5.26 -40.64
C LEU A 424 -12.13 -6.74 -40.97
N ASP A 425 -11.11 -7.35 -41.55
CA ASP A 425 -10.94 -8.80 -41.60
C ASP A 425 -10.07 -9.21 -40.40
N PHE A 426 -10.70 -9.83 -39.40
CA PHE A 426 -9.98 -10.42 -38.28
C PHE A 426 -9.39 -11.77 -38.70
N LYS A 427 -8.07 -11.85 -38.72
CA LYS A 427 -7.34 -13.12 -38.84
C LYS A 427 -6.91 -13.58 -37.47
N TYR A 428 -7.43 -14.73 -37.07
CA TYR A 428 -7.04 -15.40 -35.85
C TYR A 428 -5.77 -16.21 -36.14
N GLU A 429 -4.66 -15.78 -35.53
CA GLU A 429 -3.34 -16.36 -35.74
C GLU A 429 -2.78 -16.85 -34.40
N ILE A 430 -1.83 -17.76 -34.45
CA ILE A 430 -1.14 -18.27 -33.27
C ILE A 430 0.29 -17.76 -33.35
N ALA A 431 0.66 -16.92 -32.39
CA ALA A 431 1.98 -16.34 -32.28
C ALA A 431 2.93 -17.31 -31.57
N ILE A 432 3.98 -17.71 -32.27
CA ILE A 432 5.13 -18.45 -31.73
C ILE A 432 6.31 -17.48 -31.67
N GLY A 433 6.36 -16.71 -30.59
CA GLY A 433 7.39 -15.71 -30.36
C GLY A 433 7.18 -14.53 -31.30
N ASN A 434 8.00 -14.42 -32.35
CA ASN A 434 7.87 -13.37 -33.36
C ASN A 434 7.23 -13.86 -34.67
N GLU A 435 6.99 -15.16 -34.81
CA GLU A 435 6.34 -15.73 -36.00
C GLU A 435 4.85 -15.96 -35.71
N LYS A 436 4.01 -15.76 -36.73
CA LYS A 436 2.57 -15.98 -36.64
C LYS A 436 2.16 -17.05 -37.64
N LEU A 437 1.40 -18.03 -37.17
CA LEU A 437 0.90 -19.12 -37.99
C LEU A 437 -0.63 -19.06 -38.03
N SER A 438 -1.20 -19.44 -39.17
CA SER A 438 -2.65 -19.68 -39.23
C SER A 438 -3.04 -20.90 -38.40
N ILE A 439 -4.32 -20.98 -38.01
CA ILE A 439 -4.89 -22.13 -37.30
C ILE A 439 -4.63 -23.44 -38.06
N ASP A 440 -4.75 -23.44 -39.39
CA ASP A 440 -4.54 -24.62 -40.23
C ASP A 440 -3.06 -25.02 -40.32
N GLU A 441 -2.15 -24.06 -40.43
CA GLU A 441 -0.70 -24.32 -40.43
C GLU A 441 -0.23 -24.82 -39.07
N PHE A 442 -0.77 -24.25 -37.99
CA PHE A 442 -0.49 -24.70 -36.64
C PHE A 442 -1.05 -26.10 -36.39
N ASN A 443 -2.25 -26.43 -36.89
CA ASN A 443 -2.79 -27.80 -36.83
C ASN A 443 -1.90 -28.81 -37.57
N LYS A 444 -1.38 -28.47 -38.76
CA LYS A 444 -0.42 -29.32 -39.49
C LYS A 444 0.91 -29.50 -38.75
N LEU A 445 1.35 -28.49 -38.00
CA LEU A 445 2.54 -28.58 -37.15
C LEU A 445 2.32 -29.50 -35.93
N ILE A 446 1.07 -29.70 -35.53
CA ILE A 446 0.69 -30.45 -34.31
C ILE A 446 0.25 -31.89 -34.63
N GLU A 447 -0.15 -32.18 -35.87
CA GLU A 447 -0.65 -33.51 -36.26
C GLU A 447 0.29 -34.65 -35.81
N GLY A 448 -0.13 -35.37 -34.76
CA GLY A 448 0.57 -36.54 -34.23
C GLY A 448 1.69 -36.26 -33.23
N GLN A 449 1.92 -35.01 -32.81
CA GLN A 449 3.00 -34.63 -31.89
C GLN A 449 2.44 -33.92 -30.63
N ASN A 450 2.91 -34.31 -29.45
CA ASN A 450 2.58 -33.71 -28.15
C ASN A 450 3.91 -33.44 -27.42
N GLY A 451 4.10 -32.24 -26.86
CA GLY A 451 5.35 -31.85 -26.19
C GLY A 451 6.13 -30.72 -26.86
N LEU A 452 7.46 -30.73 -26.74
CA LEU A 452 8.35 -29.73 -27.37
C LEU A 452 8.64 -30.11 -28.82
N ILE A 453 8.18 -29.27 -29.74
CA ILE A 453 8.44 -29.46 -31.16
C ILE A 453 9.51 -28.49 -31.61
N LYS A 454 10.54 -28.98 -32.28
CA LYS A 454 11.57 -28.11 -32.85
C LYS A 454 11.00 -27.42 -34.09
N TYR A 455 10.86 -26.11 -34.03
CA TYR A 455 10.45 -25.28 -35.15
C TYR A 455 11.55 -24.25 -35.44
N LYS A 456 12.24 -24.45 -36.57
CA LYS A 456 13.45 -23.71 -36.96
C LYS A 456 14.54 -23.79 -35.86
N ASN A 457 14.92 -22.64 -35.28
CA ASN A 457 15.92 -22.52 -34.21
C ASN A 457 15.31 -22.42 -32.80
N LYS A 458 14.02 -22.69 -32.63
CA LYS A 458 13.31 -22.57 -31.36
C LYS A 458 12.56 -23.87 -31.03
N TYR A 459 12.29 -24.07 -29.76
CA TYR A 459 11.44 -25.16 -29.31
C TYR A 459 10.07 -24.60 -28.99
N VAL A 460 9.02 -25.15 -29.60
CA VAL A 460 7.63 -24.69 -29.44
C VAL A 460 6.92 -25.63 -28.50
N LEU A 461 6.26 -25.03 -27.52
CA LEU A 461 5.51 -25.73 -26.50
C LEU A 461 4.12 -26.10 -27.00
N ILE A 462 3.81 -27.39 -27.18
CA ILE A 462 2.50 -27.82 -27.66
C ILE A 462 1.86 -28.79 -26.66
N ASP A 463 0.88 -28.27 -25.91
CA ASP A 463 -0.01 -29.03 -25.04
C ASP A 463 -1.35 -29.27 -25.76
N GLN A 464 -1.78 -30.51 -25.95
CA GLN A 464 -3.06 -30.78 -26.64
C GLN A 464 -4.30 -30.19 -25.94
N GLU A 465 -4.32 -30.11 -24.61
CA GLU A 465 -5.43 -29.50 -23.87
C GLU A 465 -5.40 -27.99 -23.97
N ASP A 466 -4.24 -27.36 -23.77
CA ASP A 466 -4.17 -25.90 -23.89
C ASP A 466 -4.31 -25.44 -25.33
N THR A 467 -3.89 -26.24 -26.32
CA THR A 467 -4.13 -25.98 -27.74
C THR A 467 -5.62 -26.10 -28.06
N LYS A 468 -6.34 -27.08 -27.51
CA LYS A 468 -7.81 -27.16 -27.60
C LYS A 468 -8.48 -25.94 -26.96
N LYS A 469 -8.04 -25.53 -25.77
CA LYS A 469 -8.54 -24.31 -25.10
C LYS A 469 -8.23 -23.06 -25.92
N LEU A 470 -7.05 -22.99 -26.54
CA LEU A 470 -6.64 -21.90 -27.42
C LEU A 470 -7.58 -21.83 -28.63
N PHE A 471 -7.90 -22.96 -29.26
CA PHE A 471 -8.87 -23.05 -30.35
C PHE A 471 -10.31 -22.73 -29.89
N GLU A 472 -10.72 -23.17 -28.70
CA GLU A 472 -12.00 -22.79 -28.10
C GLU A 472 -12.08 -21.28 -27.82
N GLN A 473 -11.00 -20.69 -27.33
CA GLN A 473 -10.90 -19.25 -27.07
C GLN A 473 -10.99 -18.45 -28.38
N LEU A 474 -10.26 -18.87 -29.41
CA LEU A 474 -10.30 -18.25 -30.73
C LEU A 474 -11.66 -18.44 -31.43
N SER A 475 -12.35 -19.57 -31.21
CA SER A 475 -13.69 -19.80 -31.77
C SER A 475 -14.81 -19.09 -31.00
N LYS A 476 -14.65 -18.87 -29.68
CA LYS A 476 -15.57 -18.08 -28.84
C LYS A 476 -15.33 -16.58 -28.93
N ALA A 477 -14.19 -16.14 -29.46
CA ALA A 477 -13.79 -14.75 -29.63
C ALA A 477 -14.67 -14.02 -30.66
N ASN A 478 -15.88 -13.63 -30.25
CA ASN A 478 -16.85 -12.95 -31.08
C ASN A 478 -16.73 -11.43 -30.88
N PHE A 479 -15.72 -10.79 -31.48
CA PHE A 479 -15.48 -9.34 -31.39
C PHE A 479 -16.37 -8.49 -32.31
N LYS A 480 -17.51 -9.05 -32.76
CA LYS A 480 -18.44 -8.44 -33.73
C LYS A 480 -19.06 -7.11 -33.27
N SER A 481 -18.97 -6.80 -31.98
CA SER A 481 -19.48 -5.57 -31.38
C SER A 481 -18.46 -4.97 -30.41
N MET A 482 -17.30 -4.56 -30.92
CA MET A 482 -16.35 -3.77 -30.13
C MET A 482 -16.74 -2.29 -30.20
N SER A 483 -16.69 -1.60 -29.06
CA SER A 483 -16.83 -0.16 -29.03
C SER A 483 -15.60 0.52 -29.63
N ARG A 484 -15.77 1.74 -30.15
CA ARG A 484 -14.66 2.57 -30.63
C ARG A 484 -13.55 2.70 -29.58
N MET A 485 -13.92 2.85 -28.31
CA MET A 485 -12.98 3.04 -27.20
C MET A 485 -12.17 1.77 -26.91
N GLU A 486 -12.80 0.59 -26.95
CA GLU A 486 -12.10 -0.68 -26.80
C GLU A 486 -11.11 -0.92 -27.94
N LEU A 487 -11.47 -0.55 -29.17
CA LEU A 487 -10.62 -0.72 -30.36
C LEU A 487 -9.41 0.22 -30.31
N ILE A 488 -9.61 1.46 -29.85
CA ILE A 488 -8.54 2.44 -29.63
C ILE A 488 -7.64 1.98 -28.48
N HIS A 489 -8.21 1.55 -27.36
CA HIS A 489 -7.46 0.98 -26.25
C HIS A 489 -6.63 -0.23 -26.70
N ALA A 490 -7.20 -1.15 -27.46
CA ALA A 490 -6.51 -2.33 -27.96
C ALA A 490 -5.35 -1.97 -28.91
N SER A 491 -5.57 -1.00 -29.80
CA SER A 491 -4.53 -0.52 -30.73
C SER A 491 -3.34 0.16 -30.03
N MET A 492 -3.58 0.84 -28.89
CA MET A 492 -2.56 1.55 -28.12
C MET A 492 -1.84 0.65 -27.12
N SER A 493 -2.58 -0.25 -26.45
CA SER A 493 -2.04 -1.18 -25.46
C SER A 493 -1.39 -2.41 -26.09
N GLY A 494 -1.68 -2.69 -27.37
CA GLY A 494 -1.30 -3.92 -28.08
C GLY A 494 -2.07 -5.15 -27.57
N GLN A 495 -3.15 -4.95 -26.80
CA GLN A 495 -3.89 -6.04 -26.17
C GLN A 495 -5.40 -5.84 -26.25
N LEU A 496 -6.10 -6.89 -26.64
CA LEU A 496 -7.55 -6.95 -26.60
C LEU A 496 -7.98 -8.04 -25.63
N ALA A 497 -8.52 -7.65 -24.47
CA ALA A 497 -8.75 -8.56 -23.35
C ALA A 497 -7.47 -9.33 -22.98
N GLN A 498 -7.45 -10.66 -23.14
CA GLN A 498 -6.25 -11.49 -22.91
C GLN A 498 -5.42 -11.79 -24.18
N TYR A 499 -5.81 -11.27 -25.34
CA TYR A 499 -5.19 -11.58 -26.63
C TYR A 499 -4.21 -10.48 -27.05
N ASP A 500 -3.14 -10.88 -27.74
CA ASP A 500 -2.26 -9.93 -28.41
C ASP A 500 -3.01 -9.36 -29.63
N PHE A 501 -3.06 -8.04 -29.74
CA PHE A 501 -3.77 -7.34 -30.80
C PHE A 501 -2.77 -6.71 -31.76
N ASP A 502 -2.74 -7.25 -32.97
CA ASP A 502 -1.89 -6.80 -34.05
C ASP A 502 -2.73 -6.29 -35.21
N TYR A 503 -2.13 -5.45 -36.03
CA TYR A 503 -2.82 -4.85 -37.15
C TYR A 503 -1.87 -4.55 -38.30
N ASP A 504 -2.41 -4.48 -39.51
CA ASP A 504 -1.64 -4.28 -40.73
C ASP A 504 -1.12 -2.83 -40.90
N GLU A 505 -0.28 -2.61 -41.92
CA GLU A 505 0.27 -1.27 -42.21
C GLU A 505 -0.83 -0.24 -42.53
N ALA A 506 -1.98 -0.67 -43.08
CA ALA A 506 -3.08 0.23 -43.38
C ALA A 506 -3.73 0.75 -42.09
N PHE A 507 -3.96 -0.14 -41.12
CA PHE A 507 -4.43 0.21 -39.79
C PHE A 507 -3.38 1.05 -39.04
N ALA A 508 -2.10 0.70 -39.13
CA ALA A 508 -1.02 1.46 -38.51
C ALA A 508 -0.95 2.90 -39.03
N LYS A 509 -1.18 3.11 -40.34
CA LYS A 509 -1.33 4.45 -40.92
C LYS A 509 -2.54 5.19 -40.35
N VAL A 510 -3.68 4.52 -40.16
CA VAL A 510 -4.86 5.12 -39.52
C VAL A 510 -4.56 5.53 -38.08
N ILE A 511 -3.83 4.72 -37.31
CA ILE A 511 -3.39 5.07 -35.94
C ILE A 511 -2.40 6.23 -35.95
N GLN A 512 -1.44 6.23 -36.88
CA GLN A 512 -0.46 7.29 -37.01
C GLN A 512 -1.14 8.62 -37.37
N ASP A 513 -2.10 8.59 -38.31
CA ASP A 513 -2.91 9.75 -38.68
C ASP A 513 -3.82 10.18 -37.53
N PHE A 514 -4.40 9.23 -36.81
CA PHE A 514 -5.16 9.48 -35.58
C PHE A 514 -4.30 10.10 -34.48
N ASN A 515 -2.99 9.86 -34.41
CA ASN A 515 -2.11 10.51 -33.44
C ASN A 515 -1.58 11.88 -33.90
N LYS A 516 -1.81 12.28 -35.16
CA LYS A 516 -1.36 13.60 -35.64
C LYS A 516 -2.08 14.72 -34.89
N PRO A 517 -1.34 15.73 -34.38
CA PRO A 517 -1.94 16.91 -33.78
C PRO A 517 -2.86 17.62 -34.78
N VAL A 518 -4.03 18.05 -34.34
CA VAL A 518 -4.89 18.92 -35.13
C VAL A 518 -4.37 20.35 -34.94
N ASP A 519 -4.11 21.04 -36.05
CA ASP A 519 -3.71 22.45 -35.97
C ASP A 519 -4.86 23.30 -35.43
N VAL A 520 -4.49 24.23 -34.54
CA VAL A 520 -5.40 25.19 -33.95
C VAL A 520 -4.69 26.52 -33.86
N THR A 521 -5.44 27.60 -34.05
CA THR A 521 -4.99 28.97 -33.77
C THR A 521 -5.66 29.46 -32.49
N PRO A 522 -5.05 30.39 -31.75
CA PRO A 522 -5.72 31.05 -30.63
C PRO A 522 -7.06 31.67 -31.07
N PRO A 523 -8.09 31.67 -30.22
CA PRO A 523 -9.38 32.29 -30.53
C PRO A 523 -9.24 33.80 -30.77
N LYS A 524 -9.98 34.34 -31.75
CA LYS A 524 -9.89 35.78 -32.09
C LYS A 524 -10.37 36.69 -30.97
N THR A 525 -11.29 36.22 -30.14
CA THR A 525 -11.90 37.00 -29.04
C THR A 525 -11.14 36.86 -27.72
N LEU A 526 -10.07 36.05 -27.66
CA LEU A 526 -9.24 35.91 -26.47
C LEU A 526 -8.53 37.24 -26.18
N LYS A 527 -8.72 37.76 -24.97
CA LYS A 527 -8.07 38.97 -24.46
C LYS A 527 -6.82 38.61 -23.65
N GLY A 528 -5.81 38.11 -24.33
CA GLY A 528 -4.51 37.75 -23.75
C GLY A 528 -3.66 36.95 -24.73
N GLU A 529 -2.35 36.91 -24.53
CA GLU A 529 -1.43 36.12 -25.36
C GLU A 529 -1.06 34.80 -24.67
N LEU A 530 -1.23 33.69 -25.39
CA LEU A 530 -0.81 32.38 -24.92
C LEU A 530 0.70 32.22 -25.12
N ARG A 531 1.39 31.83 -24.05
CA ARG A 531 2.80 31.45 -24.12
C ARG A 531 2.99 30.21 -25.02
N PRO A 532 4.19 29.95 -25.57
CA PRO A 532 4.42 28.82 -26.47
C PRO A 532 3.94 27.47 -25.92
N TYR A 533 4.23 27.18 -24.65
CA TYR A 533 3.74 25.95 -24.03
C TYR A 533 2.21 25.98 -23.84
N GLN A 534 1.60 27.10 -23.48
CA GLN A 534 0.14 27.21 -23.36
C GLN A 534 -0.54 26.99 -24.72
N MET A 535 0.07 27.46 -25.80
CA MET A 535 -0.37 27.19 -27.17
C MET A 535 -0.27 25.70 -27.50
N THR A 536 0.82 25.03 -27.13
CA THR A 536 0.95 23.57 -27.26
C THR A 536 -0.13 22.83 -26.46
N GLY A 537 -0.47 23.31 -25.27
CA GLY A 537 -1.53 22.73 -24.45
C GLY A 537 -2.93 22.95 -25.03
N LEU A 538 -3.21 24.14 -25.60
CA LEU A 538 -4.43 24.38 -26.36
C LEU A 538 -4.51 23.45 -27.58
N LYS A 539 -3.41 23.28 -28.32
CA LYS A 539 -3.33 22.36 -29.47
C LYS A 539 -3.60 20.92 -29.05
N TRP A 540 -3.04 20.48 -27.93
CA TRP A 540 -3.27 19.15 -27.38
C TRP A 540 -4.72 18.95 -26.92
N LEU A 541 -5.30 19.93 -26.21
CA LEU A 541 -6.72 19.91 -25.83
C LEU A 541 -7.61 19.84 -27.06
N TRP A 542 -7.42 20.73 -28.03
CA TRP A 542 -8.19 20.78 -29.26
C TRP A 542 -8.10 19.47 -30.04
N THR A 543 -6.92 18.86 -30.08
CA THR A 543 -6.71 17.55 -30.73
C THR A 543 -7.54 16.45 -30.08
N ASN A 544 -7.50 16.33 -28.75
CA ASN A 544 -8.27 15.31 -28.02
C ASN A 544 -9.78 15.55 -28.15
N ILE A 545 -10.24 16.77 -27.92
CA ILE A 545 -11.66 17.11 -27.98
C ILE A 545 -12.22 16.95 -29.40
N SER A 546 -11.48 17.40 -30.42
CA SER A 546 -11.91 17.24 -31.83
C SER A 546 -12.01 15.78 -32.25
N LYS A 547 -11.25 14.89 -31.58
CA LYS A 547 -11.31 13.45 -31.76
C LYS A 547 -12.31 12.78 -30.81
N GLY A 548 -13.10 13.53 -30.03
CA GLY A 548 -14.13 12.96 -29.15
C GLY A 548 -13.60 12.33 -27.87
N PHE A 549 -12.39 12.68 -27.43
CA PHE A 549 -11.82 12.22 -26.16
C PHE A 549 -11.90 13.32 -25.10
N GLY A 550 -12.13 12.90 -23.86
CA GLY A 550 -11.86 13.74 -22.71
C GLY A 550 -10.36 13.88 -22.44
N ALA A 551 -10.00 14.87 -21.62
CA ALA A 551 -8.62 15.25 -21.36
C ALA A 551 -8.34 15.48 -19.88
N CYS A 552 -7.16 15.08 -19.42
CA CYS A 552 -6.64 15.38 -18.09
C CYS A 552 -5.44 16.35 -18.20
N MET A 553 -5.63 17.58 -17.72
CA MET A 553 -4.57 18.56 -17.58
C MET A 553 -3.95 18.48 -16.19
N ALA A 554 -2.75 17.93 -16.15
CA ALA A 554 -1.97 17.67 -14.95
C ALA A 554 -0.70 18.54 -14.87
N ASP A 555 -0.68 19.68 -15.57
CA ASP A 555 0.40 20.66 -15.48
C ASP A 555 0.57 21.19 -14.06
N ASP A 556 1.80 21.52 -13.68
CA ASP A 556 2.12 22.16 -12.41
C ASP A 556 1.27 23.42 -12.18
N MET A 557 0.99 23.68 -10.92
CA MET A 557 0.12 24.76 -10.50
C MET A 557 0.72 26.11 -10.86
N GLY A 558 -0.03 26.97 -11.56
CA GLY A 558 0.48 28.28 -11.96
C GLY A 558 1.03 28.37 -13.39
N LEU A 559 1.06 27.26 -14.14
CA LEU A 559 1.32 27.27 -15.59
C LEU A 559 0.15 27.83 -16.43
N GLY A 560 -0.97 28.20 -15.79
CA GLY A 560 -2.14 28.75 -16.45
C GLY A 560 -2.97 27.68 -17.16
N LYS A 561 -3.46 26.67 -16.43
CA LYS A 561 -4.42 25.68 -16.95
C LYS A 561 -5.75 26.34 -17.32
N THR A 562 -6.22 27.25 -16.47
CA THR A 562 -7.49 27.99 -16.65
C THR A 562 -7.54 28.75 -17.96
N ILE A 563 -6.55 29.58 -18.29
CA ILE A 563 -6.50 30.31 -19.57
C ILE A 563 -6.47 29.37 -20.80
N GLN A 564 -5.82 28.21 -20.70
CA GLN A 564 -5.82 27.20 -21.78
C GLN A 564 -7.21 26.61 -22.00
N VAL A 565 -7.95 26.30 -20.93
CA VAL A 565 -9.33 25.80 -21.00
C VAL A 565 -10.30 26.89 -21.45
N ILE A 566 -10.16 28.13 -20.97
CA ILE A 566 -10.95 29.28 -21.46
C ILE A 566 -10.73 29.47 -22.97
N SER A 567 -9.48 29.37 -23.43
CA SER A 567 -9.16 29.44 -24.86
C SER A 567 -9.83 28.32 -25.66
N LEU A 568 -9.92 27.11 -25.09
CA LEU A 568 -10.66 26.02 -25.71
C LEU A 568 -12.17 26.31 -25.79
N ILE A 569 -12.79 26.83 -24.72
CA ILE A 569 -14.22 27.20 -24.72
C ILE A 569 -14.50 28.25 -25.79
N LEU A 570 -13.67 29.31 -25.84
CA LEU A 570 -13.76 30.34 -26.87
C LEU A 570 -13.60 29.77 -28.27
N LYS A 571 -12.65 28.85 -28.49
CA LYS A 571 -12.45 28.21 -29.80
C LYS A 571 -13.66 27.37 -30.20
N MET A 572 -14.24 26.62 -29.27
CA MET A 572 -15.46 25.83 -29.50
C MET A 572 -16.64 26.73 -29.88
N LYS A 573 -16.77 27.91 -29.24
CA LYS A 573 -17.78 28.92 -29.59
C LYS A 573 -17.52 29.55 -30.97
N GLU A 574 -16.28 29.90 -31.28
CA GLU A 574 -15.89 30.47 -32.59
C GLU A 574 -16.19 29.52 -33.76
N GLU A 575 -15.99 28.21 -33.55
CA GLU A 575 -16.27 27.17 -34.55
C GLU A 575 -17.74 26.69 -34.55
N ASN A 576 -18.63 27.34 -33.80
CA ASN A 576 -20.04 26.96 -33.60
C ASN A 576 -20.22 25.50 -33.13
N LYS A 577 -19.26 24.97 -32.36
CA LYS A 577 -19.29 23.62 -31.76
C LYS A 577 -19.81 23.62 -30.32
N LEU A 578 -20.23 24.77 -29.80
CA LEU A 578 -20.79 24.94 -28.47
C LEU A 578 -22.25 25.37 -28.57
N ASP A 579 -23.16 24.39 -28.61
CA ASP A 579 -24.61 24.57 -28.70
C ASP A 579 -25.32 24.51 -27.33
N LYS A 580 -24.58 24.08 -26.30
CA LYS A 580 -25.06 23.84 -24.93
C LYS A 580 -24.11 24.49 -23.91
N PRO A 581 -24.60 24.84 -22.70
CA PRO A 581 -23.78 25.48 -21.69
C PRO A 581 -22.61 24.59 -21.25
N VAL A 582 -21.51 25.25 -20.86
CA VAL A 582 -20.35 24.63 -20.22
C VAL A 582 -20.56 24.65 -18.70
N LEU A 583 -20.39 23.50 -18.06
CA LEU A 583 -20.39 23.41 -16.59
C LEU A 583 -18.96 23.37 -16.06
N VAL A 584 -18.61 24.32 -15.21
CA VAL A 584 -17.34 24.33 -14.47
C VAL A 584 -17.62 23.97 -13.01
N VAL A 585 -17.07 22.84 -12.56
CA VAL A 585 -17.13 22.40 -11.16
C VAL A 585 -15.77 22.67 -10.53
N CYS A 586 -15.72 23.56 -9.55
CA CYS A 586 -14.48 23.92 -8.86
C CYS A 586 -14.69 24.03 -7.34
N PRO A 587 -13.63 24.03 -6.51
CA PRO A 587 -13.76 24.34 -5.09
C PRO A 587 -14.38 25.73 -4.88
N THR A 588 -15.11 25.92 -3.79
CA THR A 588 -15.80 27.19 -3.47
C THR A 588 -14.86 28.41 -3.48
N THR A 589 -13.60 28.19 -3.09
CA THR A 589 -12.53 29.19 -3.09
C THR A 589 -12.11 29.65 -4.48
N LEU A 590 -12.34 28.84 -5.52
CA LEU A 590 -11.92 29.12 -6.90
C LEU A 590 -12.97 29.80 -7.76
N MET A 591 -14.24 29.79 -7.34
CA MET A 591 -15.33 30.34 -8.16
C MET A 591 -15.11 31.81 -8.53
N GLY A 592 -14.68 32.64 -7.56
CA GLY A 592 -14.38 34.05 -7.82
C GLY A 592 -13.21 34.23 -8.78
N ASN A 593 -12.15 33.42 -8.65
CA ASN A 593 -11.00 33.46 -9.55
C ASN A 593 -11.39 33.07 -10.99
N TRP A 594 -12.18 32.00 -11.15
CA TRP A 594 -12.68 31.60 -12.46
C TRP A 594 -13.54 32.69 -13.10
N MET A 595 -14.42 33.33 -12.32
CA MET A 595 -15.25 34.43 -12.83
C MET A 595 -14.39 35.61 -13.30
N LYS A 596 -13.37 35.99 -12.52
CA LYS A 596 -12.42 37.05 -12.89
C LYS A 596 -11.62 36.70 -14.15
N GLU A 597 -11.11 35.48 -14.25
CA GLU A 597 -10.35 35.03 -15.43
C GLU A 597 -11.24 34.96 -16.68
N LEU A 598 -12.50 34.53 -16.56
CA LEU A 598 -13.47 34.55 -17.65
C LEU A 598 -13.76 35.99 -18.12
N GLN A 599 -14.00 36.92 -17.19
CA GLN A 599 -14.22 38.33 -17.52
C GLN A 599 -12.98 38.99 -18.14
N MET A 600 -11.79 38.63 -17.67
CA MET A 600 -10.51 39.17 -18.13
C MET A 600 -10.13 38.66 -19.52
N PHE A 601 -10.11 37.34 -19.71
CA PHE A 601 -9.61 36.70 -20.93
C PHE A 601 -10.71 36.44 -21.97
N ALA A 602 -11.96 36.32 -21.55
CA ALA A 602 -13.08 35.93 -22.41
C ALA A 602 -14.37 36.76 -22.14
N PRO A 603 -14.31 38.10 -22.19
CA PRO A 603 -15.48 38.95 -21.91
C PRO A 603 -16.67 38.74 -22.87
N SER A 604 -16.45 38.03 -23.99
CA SER A 604 -17.50 37.61 -24.93
C SER A 604 -18.29 36.37 -24.49
N LEU A 605 -17.92 35.72 -23.39
CA LEU A 605 -18.65 34.61 -22.80
C LEU A 605 -19.56 35.12 -21.68
N ASP A 606 -20.83 34.76 -21.73
CA ASP A 606 -21.77 35.03 -20.65
C ASP A 606 -21.62 33.93 -19.58
N ALA A 607 -21.10 34.32 -18.41
CA ALA A 607 -20.77 33.42 -17.31
C ALA A 607 -21.61 33.73 -16.06
N VAL A 608 -22.09 32.70 -15.36
CA VAL A 608 -22.90 32.85 -14.13
C VAL A 608 -22.48 31.86 -13.04
N ILE A 609 -22.65 32.28 -11.78
CA ILE A 609 -22.40 31.42 -10.61
C ILE A 609 -23.72 30.78 -10.16
N TYR A 610 -23.77 29.44 -10.15
CA TYR A 610 -24.84 28.64 -9.58
C TYR A 610 -24.44 28.16 -8.17
N HIS A 611 -24.66 29.02 -7.17
CA HIS A 611 -24.32 28.76 -5.77
C HIS A 611 -25.22 29.58 -4.82
N GLY A 612 -25.33 29.17 -3.55
CA GLY A 612 -26.13 29.88 -2.53
C GLY A 612 -27.58 29.37 -2.41
N ALA A 613 -28.33 29.88 -1.42
CA ALA A 613 -29.66 29.36 -1.06
C ALA A 613 -30.76 29.66 -2.10
N GLU A 614 -30.67 30.80 -2.78
CA GLU A 614 -31.67 31.25 -3.79
C GLU A 614 -31.27 30.94 -5.24
N ARG A 615 -30.31 30.03 -5.42
CA ARG A 615 -29.79 29.68 -6.75
C ARG A 615 -30.89 29.12 -7.66
N LYS A 616 -30.88 29.55 -8.92
CA LYS A 616 -31.74 29.04 -9.98
C LYS A 616 -30.89 28.66 -11.18
N LEU A 617 -31.18 27.52 -11.78
CA LEU A 617 -30.43 27.04 -12.93
C LEU A 617 -30.95 27.71 -14.21
N GLU A 618 -30.14 28.59 -14.80
CA GLU A 618 -30.46 29.27 -16.06
C GLU A 618 -29.53 28.78 -17.18
N LEU A 619 -30.07 28.05 -18.16
CA LEU A 619 -29.28 27.42 -19.22
C LEU A 619 -28.93 28.36 -20.40
N LYS A 620 -29.32 29.64 -20.31
CA LYS A 620 -29.09 30.64 -21.37
C LYS A 620 -27.64 31.15 -21.43
N HIS A 621 -26.90 30.96 -20.35
CA HIS A 621 -25.52 31.40 -20.21
C HIS A 621 -24.56 30.44 -20.93
N ASP A 622 -23.43 30.93 -21.43
CA ASP A 622 -22.42 30.08 -22.07
C ASP A 622 -21.68 29.21 -21.05
N VAL A 623 -21.39 29.77 -19.86
CA VAL A 623 -20.62 29.12 -18.80
C VAL A 623 -21.35 29.21 -17.46
N ILE A 624 -21.52 28.08 -16.78
CA ILE A 624 -22.13 27.98 -15.45
C ILE A 624 -21.09 27.44 -14.48
N LEU A 625 -20.82 28.18 -13.41
CA LEU A 625 -19.85 27.81 -12.37
C LEU A 625 -20.59 27.28 -11.14
N THR A 626 -20.13 26.13 -10.62
CA THR A 626 -20.69 25.51 -9.41
C THR A 626 -19.60 24.85 -8.59
N THR A 627 -19.97 24.30 -7.43
CA THR A 627 -19.05 23.61 -6.52
C THR A 627 -19.39 22.14 -6.36
N TYR A 628 -18.40 21.34 -5.94
CA TYR A 628 -18.59 19.92 -5.59
C TYR A 628 -19.71 19.69 -4.56
N ALA A 629 -19.87 20.60 -3.61
CA ALA A 629 -20.93 20.52 -2.61
C ALA A 629 -22.32 20.69 -3.23
N ILE A 630 -22.48 21.66 -4.14
CA ILE A 630 -23.74 21.90 -4.86
C ILE A 630 -24.04 20.76 -5.83
N MET A 631 -23.01 20.24 -6.53
CA MET A 631 -23.14 19.08 -7.41
C MET A 631 -23.79 17.88 -6.71
N ARG A 632 -23.43 17.63 -5.45
CA ARG A 632 -24.03 16.55 -4.65
C ARG A 632 -25.49 16.83 -4.27
N ILE A 633 -25.83 18.09 -3.97
CA ILE A 633 -27.17 18.47 -3.49
C ILE A 633 -28.17 18.50 -4.65
N ASP A 634 -27.80 19.10 -5.79
CA ASP A 634 -28.69 19.36 -6.91
C ASP A 634 -28.45 18.44 -8.11
N VAL A 635 -27.82 17.27 -7.89
CA VAL A 635 -27.54 16.30 -8.95
C VAL A 635 -28.78 15.97 -9.77
N GLU A 636 -29.94 15.87 -9.13
CA GLU A 636 -31.22 15.57 -9.77
C GLU A 636 -31.71 16.67 -10.73
N GLU A 637 -31.37 17.93 -10.45
CA GLU A 637 -31.67 19.06 -11.34
C GLU A 637 -30.65 19.13 -12.48
N LEU A 638 -29.36 19.01 -12.16
CA LEU A 638 -28.27 19.15 -13.11
C LEU A 638 -28.22 17.99 -14.13
N LYS A 639 -28.58 16.76 -13.73
CA LYS A 639 -28.58 15.58 -14.61
C LYS A 639 -29.70 15.57 -15.65
N LYS A 640 -30.73 16.40 -15.48
CA LYS A 640 -31.84 16.52 -16.46
C LYS A 640 -31.39 17.20 -17.75
N ASN A 641 -30.30 17.95 -17.70
CA ASN A 641 -29.79 18.75 -18.80
C ASN A 641 -28.61 18.08 -19.49
N GLN A 642 -28.40 18.43 -20.76
CA GLN A 642 -27.20 18.07 -21.49
C GLN A 642 -26.23 19.24 -21.47
N TRP A 643 -24.96 18.94 -21.27
CA TRP A 643 -23.89 19.92 -21.19
C TRP A 643 -23.02 19.84 -22.44
N GLY A 644 -22.58 20.99 -22.95
CA GLY A 644 -21.66 21.03 -24.10
C GLY A 644 -20.25 20.62 -23.68
N MET A 645 -19.88 20.95 -22.45
CA MET A 645 -18.61 20.55 -21.83
C MET A 645 -18.76 20.51 -20.31
N ILE A 646 -18.08 19.57 -19.65
CA ILE A 646 -17.95 19.52 -18.19
C ILE A 646 -16.48 19.62 -17.84
N ILE A 647 -16.14 20.64 -17.06
CA ILE A 647 -14.79 20.90 -16.58
C ILE A 647 -14.78 20.71 -15.07
N VAL A 648 -13.85 19.90 -14.58
CA VAL A 648 -13.65 19.63 -13.16
C VAL A 648 -12.27 20.17 -12.78
N ASP A 649 -12.25 21.24 -11.97
CA ASP A 649 -11.03 21.85 -11.45
C ASP A 649 -10.67 21.28 -10.08
N GLU A 650 -9.37 21.10 -9.81
CA GLU A 650 -8.87 20.36 -8.65
C GLU A 650 -9.49 18.95 -8.59
N ALA A 651 -9.32 18.19 -9.68
CA ALA A 651 -9.92 16.86 -9.90
C ALA A 651 -9.52 15.79 -8.86
N GLN A 652 -8.57 16.07 -7.97
CA GLN A 652 -8.36 15.26 -6.76
C GLN A 652 -9.62 15.18 -5.87
N ASN A 653 -10.58 16.11 -6.00
CA ASN A 653 -11.87 16.00 -5.35
C ASN A 653 -12.70 14.80 -5.86
N ILE A 654 -12.42 14.24 -7.04
CA ILE A 654 -13.11 13.03 -7.55
C ILE A 654 -12.23 11.78 -7.51
N LYS A 655 -11.17 11.78 -6.68
CA LYS A 655 -10.20 10.67 -6.60
C LYS A 655 -10.78 9.36 -6.09
N ASN A 656 -11.76 9.43 -5.20
CA ASN A 656 -12.44 8.25 -4.67
C ASN A 656 -13.74 7.99 -5.47
N PRO A 657 -13.84 6.84 -6.17
CA PRO A 657 -14.98 6.53 -7.03
C PRO A 657 -16.30 6.34 -6.26
N ASP A 658 -16.24 5.96 -4.99
CA ASP A 658 -17.43 5.64 -4.18
C ASP A 658 -18.08 6.88 -3.54
N THR A 659 -17.42 8.04 -3.61
CA THR A 659 -17.94 9.25 -2.97
C THR A 659 -19.13 9.84 -3.73
N ALA A 660 -20.11 10.35 -2.99
CA ALA A 660 -21.35 10.91 -3.55
C ALA A 660 -21.10 12.02 -4.58
N GLN A 661 -20.06 12.85 -4.40
CA GLN A 661 -19.72 13.90 -5.35
C GLN A 661 -19.15 13.36 -6.67
N THR A 662 -18.30 12.32 -6.62
CA THR A 662 -17.77 11.66 -7.81
C THR A 662 -18.90 11.01 -8.59
N LEU A 663 -19.79 10.28 -7.91
CA LEU A 663 -20.96 9.67 -8.53
C LEU A 663 -21.86 10.73 -9.18
N ALA A 664 -22.15 11.83 -8.47
CA ALA A 664 -22.99 12.90 -8.99
C ALA A 664 -22.42 13.53 -10.28
N ILE A 665 -21.11 13.80 -10.31
CA ILE A 665 -20.44 14.36 -11.50
C ILE A 665 -20.45 13.37 -12.66
N LYS A 666 -20.19 12.08 -12.40
CA LYS A 666 -20.17 11.03 -13.44
C LYS A 666 -21.55 10.73 -14.02
N MET A 667 -22.64 11.07 -13.32
CA MET A 667 -24.02 10.94 -13.83
C MET A 667 -24.39 11.99 -14.89
N LEU A 668 -23.62 13.08 -15.01
CA LEU A 668 -23.89 14.13 -15.99
C LEU A 668 -23.53 13.69 -17.41
N LYS A 669 -24.33 14.15 -18.38
CA LYS A 669 -24.16 13.84 -19.80
C LYS A 669 -23.45 14.99 -20.50
N SER A 670 -22.28 14.70 -21.05
CA SER A 670 -21.48 15.60 -21.90
C SER A 670 -20.55 14.76 -22.78
N ASP A 671 -20.39 15.16 -24.04
CA ASP A 671 -19.45 14.57 -24.98
C ASP A 671 -18.01 15.05 -24.73
N VAL A 672 -17.85 16.19 -24.05
CA VAL A 672 -16.56 16.79 -23.73
C VAL A 672 -16.38 16.88 -22.22
N LYS A 673 -15.34 16.24 -21.70
CA LYS A 673 -15.03 16.19 -20.26
C LYS A 673 -13.56 16.47 -20.02
N ILE A 674 -13.28 17.45 -19.16
CA ILE A 674 -11.92 17.90 -18.86
C ILE A 674 -11.70 17.84 -17.35
N ALA A 675 -10.65 17.13 -16.93
CA ALA A 675 -10.17 17.14 -15.56
C ALA A 675 -8.91 18.00 -15.46
N MET A 676 -8.83 18.90 -14.48
CA MET A 676 -7.66 19.70 -14.20
C MET A 676 -7.14 19.39 -12.79
N THR A 677 -5.85 19.14 -12.66
CA THR A 677 -5.22 18.84 -11.38
C THR A 677 -3.73 19.25 -11.40
N GLY A 678 -3.11 19.39 -10.23
CA GLY A 678 -1.65 19.55 -10.11
C GLY A 678 -0.92 18.20 -10.10
N THR A 679 -1.57 17.13 -9.65
CA THR A 679 -0.99 15.78 -9.53
C THR A 679 -2.02 14.74 -9.95
N PRO A 680 -1.81 14.03 -11.07
CA PRO A 680 -2.83 13.10 -11.61
C PRO A 680 -2.96 11.81 -10.79
N VAL A 681 -1.96 11.48 -9.98
CA VAL A 681 -1.96 10.38 -9.01
C VAL A 681 -1.33 10.90 -7.73
N GLU A 682 -2.07 10.87 -6.63
CA GLU A 682 -1.61 11.42 -5.34
C GLU A 682 -1.25 10.30 -4.35
N ASN A 683 -2.02 9.19 -4.34
CA ASN A 683 -1.80 8.07 -3.40
C ASN A 683 -1.94 6.67 -4.02
N ARG A 684 -2.90 6.45 -4.93
CA ARG A 684 -3.26 5.09 -5.44
C ARG A 684 -3.62 5.12 -6.93
N LEU A 685 -3.32 4.04 -7.66
CA LEU A 685 -3.71 3.87 -9.07
C LEU A 685 -5.23 3.85 -9.26
N THR A 686 -6.01 3.51 -8.24
CA THR A 686 -7.47 3.63 -8.29
C THR A 686 -7.95 5.08 -8.43
N GLU A 687 -7.15 6.05 -8.00
CA GLU A 687 -7.45 7.49 -8.19
C GLU A 687 -7.33 7.87 -9.67
N LEU A 688 -6.28 7.37 -10.34
CA LEU A 688 -6.10 7.51 -11.79
C LEU A 688 -7.30 6.93 -12.53
N TRP A 689 -7.73 5.72 -12.16
CA TRP A 689 -8.92 5.09 -12.74
C TRP A 689 -10.17 5.96 -12.57
N SER A 690 -10.38 6.54 -11.39
CA SER A 690 -11.55 7.38 -11.14
C SER A 690 -11.60 8.61 -12.05
N ILE A 691 -10.46 9.28 -12.25
CA ILE A 691 -10.32 10.42 -13.18
C ILE A 691 -10.52 9.97 -14.63
N PHE A 692 -9.93 8.83 -15.02
CA PHE A 692 -10.05 8.27 -16.36
C PHE A 692 -11.48 7.88 -16.71
N ASP A 693 -12.18 7.26 -15.77
CA ASP A 693 -13.58 6.90 -15.92
C ASP A 693 -14.50 8.13 -16.01
N PHE A 694 -14.09 9.27 -15.44
CA PHE A 694 -14.78 10.55 -15.69
C PHE A 694 -14.52 11.06 -17.11
N ILE A 695 -13.26 11.22 -17.54
CA ILE A 695 -12.93 11.84 -18.83
C ILE A 695 -13.29 10.95 -20.03
N ASN A 696 -13.09 9.63 -19.91
CA ASN A 696 -13.25 8.64 -20.96
C ASN A 696 -13.88 7.37 -20.36
N GLN A 697 -15.18 7.43 -20.09
CA GLN A 697 -15.93 6.36 -19.41
C GLN A 697 -15.74 5.00 -20.10
N GLY A 698 -15.39 3.98 -19.32
CA GLY A 698 -15.18 2.61 -19.81
C GLY A 698 -13.83 2.34 -20.48
N TYR A 699 -12.98 3.35 -20.74
CA TYR A 699 -11.70 3.18 -21.43
C TYR A 699 -10.74 2.21 -20.71
N LEU A 700 -10.71 2.24 -19.37
CA LEU A 700 -9.88 1.35 -18.54
C LEU A 700 -10.66 0.14 -18.00
N GLY A 701 -11.85 -0.13 -18.54
CA GLY A 701 -12.75 -1.16 -18.03
C GLY A 701 -13.34 -0.84 -16.66
N SER A 702 -13.94 -1.85 -16.01
CA SER A 702 -14.51 -1.70 -14.67
C SER A 702 -13.43 -1.55 -13.60
N LEU A 703 -13.78 -0.97 -12.45
CA LEU A 703 -12.85 -0.83 -11.32
C LEU A 703 -12.25 -2.17 -10.88
N ARG A 704 -13.05 -3.25 -10.89
CA ARG A 704 -12.59 -4.60 -10.54
C ARG A 704 -11.57 -5.15 -11.53
N GLU A 705 -11.82 -4.97 -12.83
CA GLU A 705 -10.89 -5.40 -13.89
C GLU A 705 -9.60 -4.59 -13.84
N PHE A 706 -9.70 -3.27 -13.64
CA PHE A 706 -8.54 -2.40 -13.50
C PHE A 706 -7.70 -2.78 -12.27
N GLN A 707 -8.34 -3.09 -11.13
CA GLN A 707 -7.65 -3.54 -9.93
C GLN A 707 -6.90 -4.86 -10.16
N LYS A 708 -7.55 -5.83 -10.79
CA LYS A 708 -6.97 -7.15 -11.09
C LYS A 708 -5.83 -7.04 -12.12
N SER A 709 -5.98 -6.19 -13.12
CA SER A 709 -5.07 -6.12 -14.28
C SER A 709 -3.91 -5.16 -14.09
N TYR A 710 -4.09 -4.09 -13.32
CA TYR A 710 -3.09 -3.05 -13.12
C TYR A 710 -2.82 -2.76 -11.65
N ALA A 711 -3.84 -2.37 -10.86
CA ALA A 711 -3.59 -1.80 -9.53
C ALA A 711 -2.89 -2.80 -8.58
N ILE A 712 -3.41 -4.01 -8.42
CA ILE A 712 -2.84 -5.03 -7.52
C ILE A 712 -1.45 -5.48 -8.00
N PRO A 713 -1.23 -5.86 -9.28
CA PRO A 713 0.09 -6.17 -9.81
C PRO A 713 1.15 -5.07 -9.62
N ILE A 714 0.79 -3.81 -9.85
CA ILE A 714 1.75 -2.70 -9.77
C ILE A 714 1.99 -2.28 -8.32
N GLU A 715 0.94 -2.12 -7.52
CA GLU A 715 1.07 -1.59 -6.15
C GLU A 715 1.63 -2.63 -5.18
N ARG A 716 1.11 -3.87 -5.22
CA ARG A 716 1.49 -4.95 -4.29
C ARG A 716 2.66 -5.78 -4.78
N PHE A 717 2.67 -6.14 -6.06
CA PHE A 717 3.67 -7.05 -6.64
C PHE A 717 4.80 -6.34 -7.41
N LYS A 718 4.77 -4.99 -7.48
CA LYS A 718 5.80 -4.13 -8.11
C LYS A 718 6.15 -4.54 -9.55
N GLU A 719 5.17 -4.98 -10.32
CA GLU A 719 5.36 -5.46 -11.69
C GLU A 719 5.58 -4.30 -12.70
N ASN A 720 6.84 -3.99 -13.00
CA ASN A 720 7.24 -2.87 -13.87
C ASN A 720 6.73 -2.97 -15.32
N SER A 721 6.57 -4.19 -15.86
CA SER A 721 6.07 -4.41 -17.23
C SER A 721 4.63 -3.92 -17.41
N ARG A 722 3.77 -4.14 -16.40
CA ARG A 722 2.38 -3.64 -16.38
C ARG A 722 2.30 -2.14 -16.15
N ALA A 723 3.19 -1.59 -15.33
CA ALA A 723 3.28 -0.14 -15.15
C ALA A 723 3.62 0.58 -16.46
N ALA A 724 4.57 0.05 -17.24
CA ALA A 724 4.94 0.59 -18.55
C ALA A 724 3.76 0.56 -19.54
N LYS A 725 3.03 -0.55 -19.59
CA LYS A 725 1.83 -0.69 -20.45
C LYS A 725 0.73 0.29 -20.06
N LEU A 726 0.42 0.40 -18.76
CA LEU A 726 -0.57 1.36 -18.28
C LEU A 726 -0.18 2.79 -18.67
N LYS A 727 1.10 3.14 -18.50
CA LYS A 727 1.63 4.46 -18.88
C LYS A 727 1.42 4.77 -20.36
N MET A 728 1.69 3.82 -21.26
CA MET A 728 1.45 4.00 -22.70
C MET A 728 -0.04 4.23 -23.01
N SER A 729 -0.93 3.46 -22.36
CA SER A 729 -2.38 3.59 -22.59
C SER A 729 -2.98 4.91 -22.08
N VAL A 730 -2.43 5.50 -21.01
CA VAL A 730 -2.95 6.74 -20.41
C VAL A 730 -2.31 8.01 -20.98
N SER A 731 -1.06 7.92 -21.46
CA SER A 731 -0.25 9.04 -21.93
C SER A 731 -0.96 9.98 -22.93
N PRO A 732 -1.71 9.49 -23.94
CA PRO A 732 -2.37 10.37 -24.91
C PRO A 732 -3.39 11.34 -24.31
N PHE A 733 -3.97 10.97 -23.17
CA PHE A 733 -5.07 11.67 -22.51
C PHE A 733 -4.63 12.48 -21.28
N VAL A 734 -3.35 12.43 -20.92
CA VAL A 734 -2.78 13.17 -19.78
C VAL A 734 -1.66 14.08 -20.27
N LEU A 735 -1.83 15.39 -20.10
CA LEU A 735 -0.77 16.36 -20.31
C LEU A 735 -0.21 16.81 -18.96
N ARG A 736 1.08 16.56 -18.72
CA ARG A 736 1.79 16.99 -17.50
C ARG A 736 3.10 17.66 -17.86
N ARG A 737 3.27 18.89 -17.40
CA ARG A 737 4.51 19.69 -17.52
C ARG A 737 4.88 20.25 -16.16
N LEU A 738 6.18 20.22 -15.86
CA LEU A 738 6.73 20.70 -14.60
C LEU A 738 7.28 22.12 -14.76
N LYS A 739 7.27 22.91 -13.68
CA LYS A 739 7.90 24.25 -13.70
C LYS A 739 9.41 24.22 -13.86
N THR A 740 10.03 23.14 -13.41
CA THR A 740 11.47 22.89 -13.52
C THR A 740 11.90 22.53 -14.95
N ASP A 741 10.95 22.29 -15.85
CA ASP A 741 11.25 22.03 -17.25
C ASP A 741 11.65 23.32 -17.96
N LYS A 742 12.96 23.46 -18.23
CA LYS A 742 13.56 24.61 -18.92
C LYS A 742 13.03 24.79 -20.35
N HIS A 743 12.38 23.79 -20.95
CA HIS A 743 11.71 23.90 -22.24
C HIS A 743 10.31 24.53 -22.15
N VAL A 744 9.71 24.57 -20.96
CA VAL A 744 8.37 25.11 -20.70
C VAL A 744 8.46 26.55 -20.19
N ILE A 745 9.47 26.85 -19.37
CA ILE A 745 9.67 28.14 -18.71
C ILE A 745 11.12 28.58 -18.88
N THR A 746 11.33 29.65 -19.63
CA THR A 746 12.63 30.36 -19.71
C THR A 746 12.70 31.59 -18.82
N ASP A 747 11.54 32.11 -18.38
CA ASP A 747 11.40 33.46 -17.82
C ASP A 747 10.90 33.51 -16.37
N LEU A 748 10.64 32.37 -15.70
CA LEU A 748 10.39 32.45 -14.26
C LEU A 748 11.73 32.66 -13.54
N PRO A 749 11.79 33.64 -12.64
CA PRO A 749 12.98 33.93 -11.83
C PRO A 749 13.30 32.73 -10.91
N GLU A 750 14.48 32.69 -10.27
CA GLU A 750 14.86 31.53 -9.47
C GLU A 750 13.99 31.42 -8.20
N LYS A 751 13.47 30.21 -7.94
CA LYS A 751 12.87 29.83 -6.66
C LYS A 751 13.97 29.30 -5.75
N MET A 752 14.29 30.02 -4.69
CA MET A 752 15.22 29.55 -3.66
C MET A 752 14.45 29.05 -2.45
N VAL A 753 14.60 27.76 -2.14
CA VAL A 753 14.03 27.16 -0.93
C VAL A 753 15.11 27.11 0.15
N ILE A 754 14.86 27.80 1.25
CA ILE A 754 15.75 27.92 2.40
C ILE A 754 15.06 27.25 3.59
N ASN A 755 15.73 26.28 4.20
CA ASN A 755 15.31 25.73 5.48
C ASN A 755 15.84 26.64 6.59
N ASP A 756 14.94 27.35 7.27
CA ASP A 756 15.25 28.19 8.43
C ASP A 756 15.12 27.38 9.71
N TYR A 757 16.28 26.96 10.23
CA TYR A 757 16.38 26.17 11.43
C TYR A 757 16.19 27.05 12.68
N CYS A 758 15.26 26.64 13.54
CA CYS A 758 14.87 27.34 14.75
C CYS A 758 15.17 26.46 15.97
N TYR A 759 15.61 27.05 17.08
CA TYR A 759 15.78 26.33 18.35
C TYR A 759 14.55 26.50 19.22
N LEU A 760 14.19 25.49 20.02
CA LEU A 760 13.19 25.69 21.07
C LEU A 760 13.72 26.66 22.14
N SER A 761 12.86 27.55 22.63
CA SER A 761 13.16 28.30 23.86
C SER A 761 13.21 27.34 25.05
N LYS A 762 13.92 27.71 26.14
CA LYS A 762 13.98 26.86 27.34
C LYS A 762 12.59 26.50 27.88
N PRO A 763 11.63 27.45 27.99
CA PRO A 763 10.26 27.11 28.37
C PRO A 763 9.56 26.16 27.38
N GLN A 764 9.78 26.32 26.07
CA GLN A 764 9.22 25.41 25.07
C GLN A 764 9.77 24.00 25.19
N ALA A 765 11.07 23.83 25.40
CA ALA A 765 11.70 22.51 25.55
C ALA A 765 11.12 21.74 26.75
N VAL A 766 11.00 22.41 27.90
CA VAL A 766 10.38 21.82 29.11
C VAL A 766 8.91 21.46 28.86
N LEU A 767 8.16 22.35 28.22
CA LEU A 767 6.75 22.11 27.89
C LEU A 767 6.59 20.95 26.89
N TYR A 768 7.48 20.87 25.91
CA TYR A 768 7.52 19.83 24.90
C TYR A 768 7.76 18.46 25.53
N GLU A 769 8.84 18.30 26.31
CA GLU A 769 9.17 17.03 26.97
C GLU A 769 8.08 16.58 27.93
N LYS A 770 7.56 17.50 28.74
CA LYS A 770 6.46 17.20 29.66
C LYS A 770 5.22 16.69 28.91
N THR A 771 4.84 17.38 27.84
CA THR A 771 3.66 17.02 27.04
C THR A 771 3.86 15.68 26.33
N LEU A 772 5.07 15.43 25.80
CA LEU A 772 5.44 14.16 25.19
C LEU A 772 5.27 13.02 26.19
N ASN A 773 5.90 13.13 27.36
CA ASN A 773 5.86 12.08 28.38
C ASN A 773 4.43 11.80 28.86
N GLU A 774 3.66 12.83 29.20
CA GLU A 774 2.27 12.70 29.65
C GLU A 774 1.34 12.07 28.60
N MET A 775 1.56 12.37 27.32
CA MET A 775 0.76 11.80 26.24
C MET A 775 1.23 10.41 25.83
N MET A 776 2.53 10.11 25.92
CA MET A 776 3.08 8.78 25.66
C MET A 776 2.64 7.77 26.72
N GLU A 777 2.57 8.17 28.00
CA GLU A 777 1.94 7.38 29.06
C GLU A 777 0.47 7.05 28.77
N LYS A 778 -0.25 7.97 28.11
CA LYS A 778 -1.62 7.71 27.67
C LYS A 778 -1.67 6.80 26.45
N ILE A 779 -0.78 7.00 25.48
CA ILE A 779 -0.72 6.23 24.23
C ILE A 779 -0.40 4.76 24.50
N SER A 780 0.53 4.47 25.41
CA SER A 780 0.92 3.10 25.79
C SER A 780 -0.22 2.30 26.42
N GLY A 781 -1.26 2.96 26.93
CA GLY A 781 -2.46 2.34 27.48
C GLY A 781 -3.60 2.07 26.47
N PHE A 782 -3.47 2.45 25.20
CA PHE A 782 -4.53 2.30 24.18
C PHE A 782 -4.05 1.59 22.91
N THR A 783 -4.92 0.79 22.30
CA THR A 783 -4.63 0.11 21.02
C THR A 783 -5.68 0.43 19.94
N GLY A 784 -5.43 0.01 18.70
CA GLY A 784 -6.34 0.23 17.57
C GLY A 784 -6.62 1.70 17.23
N VAL A 785 -7.89 2.04 16.92
CA VAL A 785 -8.32 3.38 16.48
C VAL A 785 -8.07 4.45 17.56
N ASN A 786 -8.21 4.09 18.84
CA ASN A 786 -7.97 5.00 19.97
C ASN A 786 -6.49 5.38 20.10
N ARG A 787 -5.57 4.44 19.84
CA ARG A 787 -4.13 4.74 19.76
C ARG A 787 -3.83 5.77 18.68
N ARG A 788 -4.32 5.53 17.46
CA ARG A 788 -4.13 6.45 16.32
C ARG A 788 -4.66 7.84 16.65
N GLY A 789 -5.85 7.92 17.25
CA GLY A 789 -6.43 9.20 17.68
C GLY A 789 -5.57 9.95 18.70
N ASN A 790 -4.96 9.26 19.66
CA ASN A 790 -4.07 9.89 20.64
C ASN A 790 -2.71 10.28 20.05
N ILE A 791 -2.17 9.51 19.10
CA ILE A 791 -0.96 9.90 18.34
C ILE A 791 -1.21 11.19 17.55
N PHE A 792 -2.36 11.34 16.89
CA PHE A 792 -2.72 12.58 16.21
C PHE A 792 -2.85 13.78 17.18
N LYS A 793 -3.36 13.54 18.39
CA LYS A 793 -3.40 14.57 19.45
C LYS A 793 -2.00 14.97 19.89
N LEU A 794 -1.10 14.01 20.07
CA LEU A 794 0.32 14.25 20.39
C LEU A 794 0.99 15.10 19.30
N ILE A 795 0.90 14.69 18.04
CA ILE A 795 1.44 15.45 16.90
C ILE A 795 0.91 16.89 16.90
N THR A 796 -0.40 17.04 17.10
CA THR A 796 -1.04 18.37 17.12
C THR A 796 -0.52 19.21 18.28
N ALA A 797 -0.39 18.64 19.48
CA ALA A 797 0.11 19.34 20.66
C ALA A 797 1.56 19.80 20.47
N LEU A 798 2.44 18.90 20.02
CA LEU A 798 3.85 19.22 19.80
C LEU A 798 4.04 20.26 18.70
N LYS A 799 3.28 20.19 17.60
CA LYS A 799 3.23 21.26 16.57
C LYS A 799 2.90 22.63 17.17
N GLN A 800 1.85 22.69 18.01
CA GLN A 800 1.45 23.94 18.64
C GLN A 800 2.53 24.48 19.59
N ILE A 801 3.21 23.60 20.34
CA ILE A 801 4.32 23.99 21.22
C ILE A 801 5.50 24.53 20.42
N CYS A 802 5.90 23.86 19.33
CA CYS A 802 6.96 24.31 18.43
C CYS A 802 6.64 25.66 17.81
N ASN A 803 5.38 25.89 17.43
CA ASN A 803 4.90 27.15 16.88
C ASN A 803 4.98 28.29 17.90
N HIS A 804 4.27 28.14 19.03
CA HIS A 804 4.30 29.10 20.12
C HIS A 804 3.67 28.50 21.39
N PRO A 805 4.32 28.59 22.58
CA PRO A 805 3.77 28.00 23.82
C PRO A 805 2.37 28.55 24.17
N TYR A 806 2.13 29.84 23.94
CA TYR A 806 0.80 30.47 24.05
C TYR A 806 -0.29 29.77 23.23
N GLN A 807 0.03 29.26 22.04
CA GLN A 807 -0.93 28.58 21.17
C GLN A 807 -1.45 27.30 21.83
N PHE A 808 -0.56 26.52 22.43
CA PHE A 808 -0.92 25.28 23.11
C PHE A 808 -1.60 25.54 24.47
N LEU A 809 -1.02 26.44 25.28
CA LEU A 809 -1.51 26.73 26.63
C LEU A 809 -2.79 27.58 26.66
N LYS A 810 -3.09 28.29 25.56
CA LYS A 810 -4.19 29.27 25.44
C LYS A 810 -4.12 30.38 26.49
N GLY A 811 -2.89 30.74 26.90
CA GLY A 811 -2.60 31.72 27.93
C GLY A 811 -1.10 31.73 28.27
N GLY A 812 -0.64 32.77 28.99
CA GLY A 812 0.76 32.95 29.34
C GLY A 812 1.46 34.03 28.51
N ASP A 813 2.77 33.90 28.34
CA ASP A 813 3.60 34.84 27.59
C ASP A 813 3.39 34.68 26.07
N MET A 814 3.16 35.81 25.39
CA MET A 814 2.90 35.92 23.95
C MET A 814 3.99 36.75 23.24
N SER A 815 5.14 36.93 23.89
CA SER A 815 6.32 37.63 23.36
C SER A 815 7.02 36.84 22.25
N ARG A 816 7.80 37.54 21.40
CA ARG A 816 8.60 36.89 20.36
C ARG A 816 9.64 35.91 20.95
N GLU A 817 10.22 36.25 22.10
CA GLU A 817 11.28 35.46 22.76
C GLU A 817 10.76 34.15 23.37
N ALA A 818 9.45 34.05 23.60
CA ALA A 818 8.83 32.84 24.10
C ALA A 818 8.88 31.68 23.09
N SER A 819 9.03 31.96 21.79
CA SER A 819 9.12 30.94 20.73
C SER A 819 10.26 31.18 19.76
N GLY A 820 11.14 30.19 19.59
CA GLY A 820 12.25 30.35 18.64
C GLY A 820 11.83 30.43 17.17
N LYS A 821 10.70 29.79 16.79
CA LYS A 821 10.10 30.00 15.46
C LYS A 821 9.57 31.42 15.28
N MET A 822 8.92 31.96 16.32
CA MET A 822 8.39 33.33 16.29
C MET A 822 9.55 34.33 16.18
N ASP A 823 10.59 34.18 16.99
CA ASP A 823 11.75 35.06 16.96
C ASP A 823 12.42 35.08 15.58
N LYS A 824 12.68 33.89 15.00
CA LYS A 824 13.22 33.76 13.65
C LYS A 824 12.28 34.34 12.59
N CYS A 825 10.96 34.16 12.74
CA CYS A 825 9.97 34.73 11.85
C CYS A 825 9.98 36.25 11.87
N ILE A 826 9.99 36.86 13.06
CA ILE A 826 10.05 38.31 13.21
C ILE A 826 11.35 38.86 12.62
N SER A 827 12.51 38.26 12.90
CA SER A 827 13.77 38.68 12.27
C SER A 827 13.74 38.58 10.74
N THR A 828 13.09 37.56 10.20
CA THR A 828 12.94 37.39 8.74
C THR A 828 12.00 38.46 8.18
N VAL A 829 10.88 38.72 8.84
CA VAL A 829 9.91 39.77 8.47
C VAL A 829 10.54 41.17 8.55
N GLU A 830 11.28 41.48 9.61
CA GLU A 830 12.04 42.73 9.75
C GLU A 830 13.01 42.93 8.58
N SER A 831 13.74 41.87 8.18
CA SER A 831 14.64 41.93 7.02
C SER A 831 13.88 42.16 5.71
N ILE A 832 12.73 41.50 5.52
CA ILE A 832 11.92 41.64 4.31
C ILE A 832 11.36 43.07 4.22
N LEU A 833 10.83 43.59 5.33
CA LEU A 833 10.31 44.96 5.41
C LEU A 833 11.43 46.00 5.21
N GLY A 834 12.62 45.75 5.75
CA GLY A 834 13.80 46.60 5.53
C GLY A 834 14.26 46.65 4.07
N ASN A 835 13.99 45.61 3.30
CA ASN A 835 14.24 45.55 1.85
C ASN A 835 13.06 46.06 1.00
N ASP A 836 12.00 46.59 1.63
CA ASP A 836 10.77 47.06 0.99
C ASP A 836 10.01 45.96 0.21
N GLU A 837 10.21 44.71 0.60
CA GLU A 837 9.63 43.53 -0.04
C GLU A 837 8.31 43.07 0.63
N LYS A 838 7.54 42.22 -0.08
CA LYS A 838 6.28 41.67 0.42
C LYS A 838 6.40 40.19 0.78
N ALA A 839 5.76 39.77 1.87
CA ALA A 839 5.78 38.40 2.36
C ALA A 839 4.39 37.79 2.51
N LEU A 840 4.29 36.49 2.17
CA LEU A 840 3.20 35.63 2.58
C LEU A 840 3.65 34.72 3.73
N ILE A 841 2.86 34.63 4.79
CA ILE A 841 3.13 33.73 5.92
C ILE A 841 2.03 32.69 6.01
N PHE A 842 2.37 31.42 5.81
CA PHE A 842 1.44 30.30 5.86
C PHE A 842 1.50 29.60 7.21
N THR A 843 0.32 29.35 7.79
CA THR A 843 0.15 28.54 9.00
C THR A 843 -1.03 27.58 8.88
N GLN A 844 -0.93 26.42 9.51
CA GLN A 844 -2.00 25.42 9.60
C GLN A 844 -3.19 25.88 10.44
N TYR A 845 -2.93 26.73 11.44
CA TYR A 845 -3.87 27.01 12.51
C TYR A 845 -4.34 28.45 12.44
N LYS A 846 -5.67 28.66 12.39
CA LYS A 846 -6.24 30.02 12.44
C LYS A 846 -5.78 30.76 13.70
N GLU A 847 -5.82 30.08 14.85
CA GLU A 847 -5.39 30.65 16.14
C GLU A 847 -3.93 31.14 16.09
N MET A 848 -3.04 30.43 15.40
CA MET A 848 -1.65 30.88 15.23
C MET A 848 -1.55 32.07 14.29
N GLY A 849 -2.40 32.14 13.26
CA GLY A 849 -2.49 33.30 12.39
C GLY A 849 -2.89 34.58 13.13
N ASP A 850 -3.84 34.47 14.07
CA ASP A 850 -4.22 35.58 14.95
C ASP A 850 -3.03 36.04 15.83
N ILE A 851 -2.27 35.08 16.40
CA ILE A 851 -1.07 35.37 17.20
C ILE A 851 0.01 36.06 16.35
N LEU A 852 0.30 35.53 15.15
CA LEU A 852 1.26 36.10 14.21
C LEU A 852 0.90 37.54 13.86
N CYS A 853 -0.36 37.82 13.52
CA CYS A 853 -0.78 39.16 13.17
C CYS A 853 -0.56 40.15 14.31
N LYS A 854 -0.84 39.73 15.54
CA LYS A 854 -0.66 40.57 16.73
C LYS A 854 0.82 40.86 17.01
N ILE A 855 1.66 39.82 17.04
CA ILE A 855 3.10 39.99 17.33
C ILE A 855 3.78 40.80 16.22
N ILE A 856 3.50 40.53 14.95
CA ILE A 856 4.06 41.31 13.84
C ILE A 856 3.61 42.78 13.91
N SER A 857 2.36 43.03 14.32
CA SER A 857 1.88 44.40 14.51
C SER A 857 2.61 45.13 15.64
N ASP A 858 2.83 44.45 16.76
CA ASP A 858 3.47 45.03 17.94
C ASP A 858 4.99 45.24 17.70
N GLU A 859 5.67 44.30 17.06
CA GLU A 859 7.13 44.30 16.87
C GLU A 859 7.58 45.05 15.61
N CYS A 860 6.85 44.92 14.49
CA CYS A 860 7.27 45.45 13.20
C CYS A 860 6.52 46.72 12.78
N ASN A 861 5.62 47.22 13.63
CA ASN A 861 4.81 48.42 13.40
C ASN A 861 4.12 48.44 12.02
N THR A 862 3.66 47.27 11.57
CA THR A 862 2.91 47.06 10.31
C THR A 862 1.66 46.26 10.60
N ASN A 863 0.57 46.51 9.88
CA ASN A 863 -0.70 45.80 10.09
C ASN A 863 -0.81 44.63 9.09
N PRO A 864 -0.60 43.37 9.50
CA PRO A 864 -0.67 42.25 8.56
C PRO A 864 -2.11 41.99 8.14
N LEU A 865 -2.31 41.67 6.85
CA LEU A 865 -3.59 41.17 6.37
C LEU A 865 -3.75 39.70 6.78
N PHE A 866 -4.95 39.27 7.20
CA PHE A 866 -5.18 37.88 7.59
C PHE A 866 -6.26 37.20 6.73
N PHE A 867 -5.83 36.23 5.91
CA PHE A 867 -6.69 35.46 5.03
C PHE A 867 -7.03 34.09 5.62
N HIS A 868 -8.30 33.86 6.00
CA HIS A 868 -8.72 32.60 6.63
C HIS A 868 -10.13 32.12 6.21
N GLY A 869 -10.44 30.86 6.54
CA GLY A 869 -11.65 30.18 6.08
C GLY A 869 -13.00 30.78 6.49
N SER A 870 -13.07 31.50 7.63
CA SER A 870 -14.33 32.15 8.06
C SER A 870 -14.67 33.46 7.33
N LEU A 871 -13.83 33.92 6.39
CA LEU A 871 -14.12 35.11 5.58
C LEU A 871 -15.14 34.78 4.47
N THR A 872 -16.04 35.72 4.20
CA THR A 872 -16.95 35.68 3.05
C THR A 872 -16.20 35.91 1.73
N VAL A 873 -16.80 35.54 0.59
CA VAL A 873 -16.17 35.72 -0.73
C VAL A 873 -15.79 37.19 -0.99
N PRO A 874 -16.65 38.21 -0.74
CA PRO A 874 -16.28 39.61 -0.95
C PRO A 874 -15.10 40.06 -0.07
N GLN A 875 -15.07 39.65 1.20
CA GLN A 875 -13.97 39.98 2.12
C GLN A 875 -12.64 39.37 1.66
N ARG A 876 -12.66 38.15 1.12
CA ARG A 876 -11.46 37.50 0.57
C ARG A 876 -10.91 38.27 -0.62
N GLU A 877 -11.79 38.70 -1.52
CA GLU A 877 -11.38 39.46 -2.70
C GLU A 877 -10.81 40.84 -2.36
N ASP A 878 -11.38 41.51 -1.36
CA ASP A 878 -10.85 42.78 -0.83
C ASP A 878 -9.41 42.59 -0.34
N LEU A 879 -9.15 41.62 0.55
CA LEU A 879 -7.81 41.36 1.08
C LEU A 879 -6.78 41.05 -0.02
N ILE A 880 -7.14 40.25 -1.02
CA ILE A 880 -6.26 39.93 -2.15
C ILE A 880 -5.93 41.19 -2.94
N THR A 881 -6.93 42.03 -3.20
CA THR A 881 -6.76 43.29 -3.95
C THR A 881 -5.83 44.21 -3.18
N ARG A 882 -6.12 44.44 -1.89
CA ARG A 882 -5.30 45.28 -1.01
C ARG A 882 -3.85 44.82 -0.95
N PHE A 883 -3.60 43.52 -0.76
CA PHE A 883 -2.25 42.98 -0.75
C PHE A 883 -1.50 43.21 -2.07
N GLN A 884 -2.19 43.12 -3.21
CA GLN A 884 -1.56 43.32 -4.51
C GLN A 884 -1.32 44.79 -4.86
N THR A 885 -2.24 45.69 -4.50
CA THR A 885 -2.25 47.09 -4.96
C THR A 885 -1.76 48.11 -3.94
N GLU A 886 -1.97 47.89 -2.64
CA GLU A 886 -1.54 48.83 -1.60
C GLU A 886 -0.05 48.63 -1.31
N GLU A 887 0.75 49.71 -1.32
CA GLU A 887 2.19 49.61 -1.02
C GLU A 887 2.44 49.27 0.45
N ASP A 888 1.65 49.83 1.37
CA ASP A 888 1.78 49.61 2.82
C ASP A 888 1.35 48.19 3.27
N ALA A 889 0.60 47.47 2.44
CA ALA A 889 0.18 46.09 2.72
C ALA A 889 1.31 45.11 2.38
N LYS A 890 2.36 45.10 3.22
CA LYS A 890 3.58 44.31 2.98
C LYS A 890 3.50 42.86 3.45
N ILE A 891 2.71 42.57 4.49
CA ILE A 891 2.61 41.24 5.10
C ILE A 891 1.18 40.71 5.01
N MET A 892 1.03 39.48 4.52
CA MET A 892 -0.23 38.75 4.59
C MET A 892 -0.06 37.35 5.18
N VAL A 893 -0.82 37.05 6.22
CA VAL A 893 -0.90 35.73 6.86
C VAL A 893 -2.05 34.94 6.24
N LEU A 894 -1.83 33.65 5.96
CA LEU A 894 -2.81 32.76 5.34
C LEU A 894 -2.92 31.45 6.11
N SER A 895 -4.16 30.99 6.34
CA SER A 895 -4.35 29.63 6.81
C SER A 895 -4.32 28.63 5.65
N LEU A 896 -3.48 27.59 5.73
CA LEU A 896 -3.18 26.65 4.63
C LEU A 896 -4.42 26.02 3.98
N LYS A 897 -5.43 25.63 4.78
CA LYS A 897 -6.69 25.06 4.24
C LYS A 897 -7.57 26.08 3.50
N ALA A 898 -7.45 27.37 3.81
CA ALA A 898 -8.23 28.43 3.15
C ALA A 898 -7.47 29.06 1.96
N GLY A 899 -6.14 29.15 2.06
CA GLY A 899 -5.25 29.69 1.02
C GLY A 899 -4.72 28.66 0.01
N GLY A 900 -4.89 27.36 0.27
CA GLY A 900 -4.35 26.28 -0.55
C GLY A 900 -4.96 26.13 -1.95
N THR A 901 -5.96 26.93 -2.34
CA THR A 901 -6.69 26.78 -3.61
C THR A 901 -6.69 28.08 -4.44
N GLY A 902 -6.09 28.01 -5.63
CA GLY A 902 -6.18 28.91 -6.81
C GLY A 902 -5.91 30.41 -6.68
N LEU A 903 -5.43 30.93 -5.55
CA LEU A 903 -5.11 32.35 -5.40
C LEU A 903 -3.95 32.79 -6.31
N ASN A 904 -3.99 34.03 -6.80
CA ASN A 904 -2.89 34.69 -7.51
C ASN A 904 -2.33 35.80 -6.62
N LEU A 905 -1.08 35.67 -6.15
CA LEU A 905 -0.46 36.58 -5.19
C LEU A 905 0.97 36.94 -5.63
N THR A 906 1.13 37.34 -6.88
CA THR A 906 2.44 37.60 -7.51
C THR A 906 3.23 38.74 -6.89
N SER A 907 2.59 39.65 -6.15
CA SER A 907 3.28 40.80 -5.53
C SER A 907 4.23 40.42 -4.39
N ALA A 908 4.16 39.19 -3.85
CA ALA A 908 5.08 38.71 -2.82
C ALA A 908 6.32 38.05 -3.41
N THR A 909 7.48 38.47 -2.92
CA THR A 909 8.80 37.89 -3.24
C THR A 909 9.27 36.90 -2.17
N ASN A 910 8.62 36.91 -1.00
CA ASN A 910 8.95 36.02 0.11
C ASN A 910 7.74 35.16 0.51
N VAL A 911 7.99 33.89 0.78
CA VAL A 911 7.02 32.94 1.34
C VAL A 911 7.61 32.33 2.58
N ILE A 912 6.89 32.41 3.69
CA ILE A 912 7.27 31.80 4.96
C ILE A 912 6.28 30.70 5.28
N HIS A 913 6.72 29.45 5.30
CA HIS A 913 5.98 28.33 5.88
C HIS A 913 6.33 28.24 7.35
N TYR A 914 5.44 28.75 8.20
CA TYR A 914 5.68 28.86 9.64
C TYR A 914 5.64 27.49 10.34
N ASP A 915 4.77 26.60 9.88
CA ASP A 915 4.65 25.23 10.39
C ASP A 915 4.76 24.18 9.29
N LEU A 916 5.48 23.09 9.59
CA LEU A 916 5.83 22.06 8.60
C LEU A 916 4.61 21.23 8.21
N TRP A 917 4.36 21.12 6.91
CA TRP A 917 3.32 20.26 6.35
C TRP A 917 3.94 19.00 5.75
N TRP A 918 3.34 17.85 6.05
CA TRP A 918 3.97 16.54 5.87
C TRP A 918 3.82 16.02 4.44
N ASN A 919 2.92 16.63 3.66
CA ASN A 919 2.78 16.39 2.23
C ASN A 919 3.45 17.54 1.46
N PRO A 920 4.64 17.32 0.87
CA PRO A 920 5.35 18.35 0.11
C PRO A 920 4.50 19.01 -0.99
N ALA A 921 3.56 18.27 -1.59
CA ALA A 921 2.69 18.80 -2.64
C ALA A 921 1.78 19.94 -2.15
N VAL A 922 1.40 19.95 -0.87
CA VAL A 922 0.58 21.03 -0.29
C VAL A 922 1.43 22.27 0.01
N GLU A 923 2.68 22.10 0.47
CA GLU A 923 3.63 23.22 0.63
C GLU A 923 3.98 23.83 -0.73
N ASP A 924 4.26 22.98 -1.73
CA ASP A 924 4.53 23.41 -3.10
C ASP A 924 3.32 24.14 -3.69
N GLN A 925 2.10 23.63 -3.49
CA GLN A 925 0.85 24.28 -3.90
C GLN A 925 0.64 25.66 -3.25
N ALA A 926 1.03 25.83 -1.98
CA ALA A 926 0.96 27.11 -1.27
C ALA A 926 2.05 28.10 -1.75
N THR A 927 3.26 27.59 -2.00
CA THR A 927 4.39 28.35 -2.57
C THR A 927 4.12 28.80 -4.00
N ASP A 928 3.46 27.97 -4.78
CA ASP A 928 3.11 28.21 -6.18
C ASP A 928 2.07 29.34 -6.38
N ARG A 929 1.58 29.96 -5.29
CA ARG A 929 0.69 31.14 -5.30
C ARG A 929 1.43 32.43 -5.61
N THR A 930 2.67 32.53 -5.14
CA THR A 930 3.63 33.62 -5.39
C THR A 930 4.57 33.28 -6.53
N TYR A 931 5.03 32.03 -6.61
CA TYR A 931 5.84 31.54 -7.73
C TYR A 931 4.95 31.18 -8.94
N ARG A 932 4.29 32.20 -9.49
CA ARG A 932 3.32 32.08 -10.58
C ARG A 932 3.66 33.05 -11.70
N ILE A 933 3.13 32.78 -12.87
CA ILE A 933 3.27 33.63 -14.05
C ILE A 933 2.77 35.04 -13.74
N GLY A 934 3.62 36.04 -13.98
CA GLY A 934 3.42 37.42 -13.54
C GLY A 934 4.38 37.86 -12.44
N GLN A 935 5.12 36.91 -11.85
CA GLN A 935 6.28 37.18 -10.99
C GLN A 935 7.50 37.54 -11.85
N ASP A 936 8.08 38.71 -11.60
CA ASP A 936 9.29 39.22 -12.27
C ASP A 936 10.53 39.21 -11.35
N LYS A 937 10.37 38.88 -10.07
CA LYS A 937 11.44 38.82 -9.06
C LYS A 937 11.64 37.41 -8.51
N ASN A 938 12.89 37.11 -8.11
CA ASN A 938 13.22 35.85 -7.43
C ASN A 938 12.32 35.65 -6.21
N VAL A 939 11.86 34.41 -6.01
CA VAL A 939 10.99 34.06 -4.89
C VAL A 939 11.79 33.28 -3.85
N MET A 940 11.90 33.84 -2.66
CA MET A 940 12.50 33.21 -1.49
C MET A 940 11.44 32.44 -0.72
N VAL A 941 11.70 31.16 -0.43
CA VAL A 941 10.79 30.27 0.28
C VAL A 941 11.46 29.81 1.55
N HIS A 942 11.03 30.34 2.68
CA HIS A 942 11.50 30.06 4.01
C HIS A 942 10.67 28.94 4.64
N ARG A 943 11.28 27.79 4.92
CA ARG A 943 10.64 26.67 5.63
C ARG A 943 11.17 26.66 7.06
N MET A 944 10.32 27.00 8.02
CA MET A 944 10.71 27.03 9.44
C MET A 944 10.66 25.64 10.04
N ILE A 945 11.81 25.15 10.50
CA ILE A 945 11.98 23.80 11.06
C ILE A 945 12.56 23.93 12.46
N THR A 946 11.89 23.40 13.48
CA THR A 946 12.46 23.38 14.81
C THR A 946 13.45 22.23 15.00
N LEU A 947 14.71 22.56 15.24
CA LEU A 947 15.81 21.63 15.49
C LEU A 947 15.62 20.84 16.78
N GLY A 948 16.12 19.60 16.77
CA GLY A 948 16.04 18.68 17.88
C GLY A 948 14.63 18.26 18.21
N THR A 949 13.64 18.49 17.33
CA THR A 949 12.25 18.07 17.52
C THR A 949 11.80 17.06 16.48
N PHE A 950 10.59 16.54 16.63
CA PHE A 950 9.98 15.67 15.64
C PHE A 950 9.93 16.31 14.23
N GLU A 951 9.82 17.64 14.10
CA GLU A 951 9.76 18.31 12.79
C GLU A 951 11.02 18.07 11.94
N GLU A 952 12.21 18.09 12.55
CA GLU A 952 13.49 17.82 11.88
C GLU A 952 13.57 16.37 11.41
N LYS A 953 13.29 15.41 12.31
CA LYS A 953 13.33 13.97 12.03
C LYS A 953 12.37 13.57 10.91
N ILE A 954 11.23 14.27 10.80
CA ILE A 954 10.27 14.05 9.72
C ILE A 954 10.78 14.63 8.40
N ASP A 955 11.34 15.84 8.39
CA ASP A 955 11.93 16.42 7.18
C ASP A 955 13.07 15.53 6.64
N GLU A 956 13.90 14.97 7.53
CA GLU A 956 14.93 13.99 7.18
C GLU A 956 14.35 12.68 6.60
N MET A 957 13.34 12.10 7.25
CA MET A 957 12.67 10.89 6.75
C MET A 957 12.04 11.13 5.37
N LEU A 958 11.41 12.29 5.16
CA LEU A 958 10.80 12.68 3.88
C LEU A 958 11.86 12.86 2.80
N LYS A 959 13.02 13.46 3.11
CA LYS A 959 14.16 13.62 2.18
C LYS A 959 14.76 12.26 1.78
N ALA A 960 15.04 11.38 2.74
CA ALA A 960 15.57 10.04 2.48
C ALA A 960 14.62 9.19 1.61
N LYS A 961 13.31 9.40 1.76
CA LYS A 961 12.29 8.76 0.92
C LYS A 961 12.18 9.40 -0.46
N LYS A 962 12.36 10.71 -0.61
CA LYS A 962 12.25 11.42 -1.90
C LYS A 962 13.21 10.88 -2.96
N GLU A 963 14.36 10.33 -2.58
CA GLU A 963 15.31 9.66 -3.49
C GLU A 963 14.82 8.30 -4.00
N LEU A 964 13.95 7.61 -3.24
CA LEU A 964 13.26 6.37 -3.65
C LEU A 964 11.90 6.64 -4.30
N ALA A 965 11.39 7.87 -4.17
CA ALA A 965 10.02 8.29 -4.43
C ALA A 965 9.66 8.49 -5.90
N ASP A 966 10.64 8.75 -6.76
CA ASP A 966 10.40 8.92 -8.19
C ASP A 966 9.84 7.65 -8.87
N LEU A 967 9.68 6.55 -8.13
CA LEU A 967 9.07 5.30 -8.57
C LEU A 967 7.80 4.86 -7.79
N ALA A 968 7.39 5.49 -6.68
CA ALA A 968 6.20 5.07 -5.94
C ALA A 968 5.60 6.16 -5.03
N VAL A 969 4.28 6.12 -4.86
CA VAL A 969 3.43 7.18 -4.30
C VAL A 969 3.35 7.08 -2.75
N TYR A 970 3.42 8.19 -2.00
CA TYR A 970 3.59 8.20 -0.53
C TYR A 970 2.30 8.40 0.29
N GLU A 971 2.08 7.52 1.28
CA GLU A 971 1.16 7.68 2.41
C GLU A 971 1.94 8.22 3.64
N GLY A 972 2.01 9.54 3.85
CA GLY A 972 2.77 10.14 4.96
C GLY A 972 2.18 9.86 6.35
N GLU A 973 0.93 10.26 6.61
CA GLU A 973 0.35 10.28 7.97
C GLU A 973 -0.04 8.89 8.52
N LYS A 974 -0.43 7.94 7.66
CA LYS A 974 -0.78 6.58 8.10
C LYS A 974 0.43 5.84 8.65
N ILE A 975 1.59 6.03 8.02
CA ILE A 975 2.83 5.34 8.41
C ILE A 975 3.20 5.69 9.86
N ILE A 976 3.16 6.97 10.27
CA ILE A 976 3.54 7.36 11.64
C ILE A 976 2.59 6.79 12.69
N THR A 977 1.29 6.69 12.38
CA THR A 977 0.32 6.10 13.31
C THR A 977 0.45 4.58 13.45
N GLU A 978 1.19 3.94 12.55
CA GLU A 978 1.46 2.50 12.53
C GLU A 978 2.82 2.13 13.13
N LEU A 979 3.68 3.13 13.43
CA LEU A 979 4.95 2.93 14.15
C LEU A 979 4.72 2.47 15.60
N SER A 980 5.69 1.75 16.16
CA SER A 980 5.67 1.29 17.56
C SER A 980 5.75 2.46 18.55
N ASP A 981 5.41 2.23 19.82
CA ASP A 981 5.51 3.30 20.84
C ASP A 981 6.96 3.77 21.04
N GLU A 982 7.93 2.87 20.86
CA GLU A 982 9.37 3.19 20.93
C GLU A 982 9.82 3.98 19.71
N GLU A 983 9.41 3.59 18.50
CA GLU A 983 9.70 4.34 17.27
C GLU A 983 9.06 5.74 17.32
N ILE A 984 7.84 5.84 17.85
CA ILE A 984 7.20 7.13 18.10
C ILE A 984 7.98 7.89 19.17
N TYR A 985 8.29 7.28 20.32
CA TYR A 985 9.05 7.98 21.35
C TYR A 985 10.39 8.49 20.81
N GLU A 986 11.13 7.69 20.05
CA GLU A 986 12.40 8.06 19.43
C GLU A 986 12.21 9.20 18.42
N ILE A 987 11.20 9.15 17.55
CA ILE A 987 10.92 10.23 16.58
C ILE A 987 10.50 11.51 17.29
N PHE A 988 9.74 11.42 18.37
CA PHE A 988 9.15 12.59 19.01
C PHE A 988 9.99 13.15 20.16
N THR A 989 10.95 12.41 20.70
CA THR A 989 11.88 12.86 21.76
C THR A 989 12.83 13.93 21.23
N LEU A 990 13.20 14.86 22.11
CA LEU A 990 14.18 15.89 21.78
C LEU A 990 15.55 15.27 21.52
N SER A 991 16.18 15.62 20.40
CA SER A 991 17.58 15.27 20.14
C SER A 991 18.50 16.23 20.90
N ALA A 992 19.53 15.70 21.54
CA ALA A 992 20.51 16.47 22.32
C ALA A 992 21.32 17.45 21.47
#